data_AF-A0A2E6H1L5-F1
#
_entry.id   AF-A0A2E6H1L5-F1
#
_cell.length_a   1.000
_cell.length_b   1.000
_cell.length_c   1.000
_cell.angle_alpha   90.00
_cell.angle_beta   90.00
_cell.angle_gamma   90.00
#
_symmetry.space_group_name_H-M   'P 1'
#
loop_
_entity.id
_entity.type
_entity.pdbx_description
1 polymer ?
#
loop_
_entity_poly.entity_id
_entity_poly.type
_entity_poly.pdbx_seq_one_letter_code
_entity_poly.pdbx_strand_id
1 'polypeptide(L)'
;MKISTKNFFKKKKIIEVPKAFAAIVGIDEYGRFLYNINYIASIPDSIRNKVTTVKLSAYTHDPLVRSSMFGNSVAAEDVIKNIRNYATRVKDRITAARKDPIVVKNSDITTGINNDVAKRIAANPEHATRLLGTRRISVTVPTSSIIDDTEKEYPVLCAPKTSSFSNIKLDKLQNKSIRLAAIRSIFRNSIDPASVAEATFPINTHTMAMQGLTRYGTKTRNYFPHRYPRNTRNTANPNSRELLHSHANRKIKSSQSGLIIRNKLRSIANVYATSGAAGDLSSRFHVVNKIVKNTTTNITEELLVHKDSLAGASEIHFLFELFDSENAIVDVIHRVINHEDLLEDYLTPDYPPIIYATPFELGHNALRVTQVDATATAIKIYRKKVSPLSSVTSTNYQLIETVPLTREDGNKRILDRVNNTQNCIYMAIAVGPRGSVSARARRAVCERYRSPLVPKKIEQELSHISIFAETSQDHVNIRVTNIPEGPCALYITATDMTSRPLVRNGLKDYRIVGRLPSDQIHTINSKSIDIEVPDYGVKDNHVYEYRCVLIYPNGKEEISKITELHEFKKEYVAQERAILNLDDLTVRADDESNLSITFEINAELTDVGINLVLDSLSAAGVGTNFVSEIQADRSKLSSILSFWVLRQDSISGVTEDMGIHLNGLFVDDLASRTKAGVSDLLSGRKYRYIIKVLLRSPESLFTGAASTTIDLETSRTFEKLVAKYFNPYTLTRGTLPSTSAALGFKVASRITSRSQFSLGRIGLERSIEATIPCQRCRISNVSAMKTGDNRNMIQWSITGNQNEVDHFLVMAVYQGVKSTVASTHNISDTGNYKVIDLDLSGELGSIEYSVIPVFSDYTYGTEVSAASITTDSEEPIFRIAT
;
A
#
# COMPACT_ATOMS: atom_id res chain seq x y z
N MET A 1 -6.00 -52.96 -31.26
CA MET A 1 -5.03 -52.33 -32.18
C MET A 1 -4.49 -51.05 -31.53
N LYS A 2 -3.29 -51.09 -30.94
CA LYS A 2 -2.58 -49.89 -30.46
C LYS A 2 -1.77 -49.33 -31.62
N ILE A 3 -2.24 -48.25 -32.23
CA ILE A 3 -1.47 -47.52 -33.26
C ILE A 3 -0.30 -46.86 -32.55
N SER A 4 0.91 -47.32 -32.87
CA SER A 4 2.17 -46.74 -32.41
C SER A 4 2.31 -45.33 -33.00
N THR A 5 2.09 -44.30 -32.18
CA THR A 5 2.37 -42.88 -32.49
C THR A 5 3.83 -42.49 -32.22
N LYS A 6 4.77 -43.45 -32.29
CA LYS A 6 6.20 -43.18 -32.16
C LYS A 6 6.81 -42.77 -33.52
N ASN A 7 7.39 -41.57 -33.53
CA ASN A 7 8.24 -40.99 -34.58
C ASN A 7 7.54 -40.37 -35.81
N PHE A 8 6.52 -39.54 -35.60
CA PHE A 8 6.33 -38.43 -36.56
C PHE A 8 7.58 -37.54 -36.48
N PHE A 9 8.34 -37.46 -37.59
CA PHE A 9 9.51 -36.61 -37.73
C PHE A 9 9.24 -35.25 -37.09
N LYS A 10 10.05 -34.89 -36.09
CA LYS A 10 10.06 -33.54 -35.51
C LYS A 10 10.46 -32.61 -36.65
N LYS A 11 9.48 -32.09 -37.41
CA LYS A 11 9.72 -31.18 -38.54
C LYS A 11 10.68 -30.11 -38.04
N LYS A 12 11.83 -29.98 -38.69
CA LYS A 12 12.79 -28.92 -38.39
C LYS A 12 12.03 -27.60 -38.56
N LYS A 13 11.98 -26.79 -37.50
CA LYS A 13 11.35 -25.48 -37.55
C LYS A 13 12.20 -24.59 -38.46
N ILE A 14 11.68 -24.18 -39.61
CA ILE A 14 12.37 -23.27 -40.54
C ILE A 14 12.31 -21.84 -40.00
N ILE A 15 11.16 -21.45 -39.44
CA ILE A 15 11.01 -20.19 -38.70
C ILE A 15 10.53 -20.46 -37.26
N GLU A 16 10.83 -19.52 -36.38
CA GLU A 16 10.33 -19.44 -35.01
C GLU A 16 9.69 -18.07 -34.79
N VAL A 17 8.43 -18.08 -34.33
CA VAL A 17 7.67 -16.87 -34.01
C VAL A 17 7.59 -16.75 -32.47
N PRO A 18 8.25 -15.74 -31.86
CA PRO A 18 8.21 -15.48 -30.42
C PRO A 18 6.78 -15.33 -29.89
N LYS A 19 6.60 -15.39 -28.56
CA LYS A 19 5.29 -15.08 -27.95
C LYS A 19 4.95 -13.60 -28.12
N ALA A 20 5.91 -12.72 -27.86
CA ALA A 20 5.80 -11.28 -28.07
C ALA A 20 6.27 -10.90 -29.48
N PHE A 21 5.66 -11.49 -30.51
CA PHE A 21 6.08 -11.29 -31.89
C PHE A 21 5.52 -10.01 -32.53
N ALA A 22 4.46 -9.41 -31.97
CA ALA A 22 3.81 -8.24 -32.53
C ALA A 22 3.77 -7.08 -31.52
N ALA A 23 4.01 -5.87 -32.00
CA ALA A 23 3.86 -4.62 -31.24
C ALA A 23 3.27 -3.52 -32.12
N ILE A 24 2.47 -2.64 -31.55
CA ILE A 24 2.05 -1.40 -32.23
C ILE A 24 3.18 -0.38 -32.04
N VAL A 25 3.72 0.13 -33.14
CA VAL A 25 4.83 1.12 -33.13
C VAL A 25 4.32 2.52 -33.44
N GLY A 26 3.19 2.63 -34.14
CA GLY A 26 2.63 3.90 -34.57
C GLY A 26 1.17 3.80 -34.95
N ILE A 27 0.51 4.95 -34.92
CA ILE A 27 -0.77 5.18 -35.59
C ILE A 27 -0.51 6.35 -36.54
N ASP A 28 -0.73 6.14 -37.83
CA ASP A 28 -0.50 7.19 -38.81
C ASP A 28 -1.64 8.21 -38.86
N GLU A 29 -1.48 9.26 -39.66
CA GLU A 29 -2.47 10.34 -39.82
C GLU A 29 -3.82 9.86 -40.39
N TYR A 30 -3.86 8.70 -41.04
CA TYR A 30 -5.06 8.08 -41.58
C TYR A 30 -5.72 7.11 -40.58
N GLY A 31 -5.18 7.01 -39.37
CA GLY A 31 -5.67 6.09 -38.34
C GLY A 31 -5.32 4.63 -38.62
N ARG A 32 -4.32 4.33 -39.47
CA ARG A 32 -3.82 2.97 -39.68
C ARG A 32 -2.84 2.61 -38.58
N PHE A 33 -2.98 1.41 -38.04
CA PHE A 33 -2.07 0.85 -37.04
C PHE A 33 -0.85 0.27 -37.74
N LEU A 34 0.33 0.75 -37.35
CA LEU A 34 1.62 0.21 -37.78
C LEU A 34 2.08 -0.85 -36.78
N TYR A 35 1.93 -2.12 -37.17
CA TYR A 35 2.44 -3.25 -36.41
C TYR A 35 3.87 -3.54 -36.82
N ASN A 36 4.70 -3.83 -35.84
CA ASN A 36 6.00 -4.44 -36.04
C ASN A 36 5.93 -5.92 -35.67
N ILE A 37 6.22 -6.78 -36.65
CA ILE A 37 6.09 -8.23 -36.58
C ILE A 37 7.49 -8.85 -36.66
N ASN A 38 7.91 -9.47 -35.56
CA ASN A 38 9.22 -10.08 -35.39
C ASN A 38 9.13 -11.60 -35.49
N TYR A 39 9.95 -12.21 -36.33
CA TYR A 39 10.12 -13.66 -36.39
C TYR A 39 11.56 -14.01 -36.76
N ILE A 40 11.98 -15.22 -36.41
CA ILE A 40 13.37 -15.65 -36.60
C ILE A 40 13.41 -16.79 -37.61
N ALA A 41 14.27 -16.69 -38.62
CA ALA A 41 14.40 -17.69 -39.67
C ALA A 41 15.78 -18.36 -39.66
N SER A 42 15.81 -19.68 -39.84
CA SER A 42 17.04 -20.46 -40.05
C SER A 42 17.46 -20.35 -41.52
N ILE A 43 18.51 -19.59 -41.81
CA ILE A 43 18.97 -19.35 -43.18
C ILE A 43 19.33 -20.68 -43.90
N PRO A 44 20.12 -21.59 -43.29
CA PRO A 44 20.49 -22.83 -43.96
C PRO A 44 19.29 -23.74 -44.24
N ASP A 45 18.34 -23.83 -43.30
CA ASP A 45 17.14 -24.67 -43.49
C ASP A 45 16.18 -24.05 -44.51
N SER A 46 16.04 -22.72 -44.54
CA SER A 46 15.27 -22.03 -45.56
C SER A 46 15.83 -22.32 -46.96
N ILE A 47 17.14 -22.15 -47.17
CA ILE A 47 17.77 -22.43 -48.47
C ILE A 47 17.69 -23.91 -48.84
N ARG A 48 17.94 -24.82 -47.90
CA ARG A 48 17.87 -26.28 -48.14
C ARG A 48 16.47 -26.72 -48.58
N ASN A 49 15.43 -26.13 -48.00
CA ASN A 49 14.04 -26.45 -48.34
C ASN A 49 13.49 -25.55 -49.47
N LYS A 50 14.36 -24.79 -50.16
CA LYS A 50 14.00 -23.79 -51.17
C LYS A 50 12.96 -22.76 -50.69
N VAL A 51 12.82 -22.55 -49.38
CA VAL A 51 11.92 -21.56 -48.80
C VAL A 51 12.57 -20.19 -48.90
N THR A 52 11.98 -19.33 -49.73
CA THR A 52 12.48 -17.98 -49.96
C THR A 52 11.61 -16.93 -49.28
N THR A 53 10.30 -17.15 -49.23
CA THR A 53 9.34 -16.13 -48.82
C THR A 53 8.45 -16.60 -47.68
N VAL A 54 8.21 -15.71 -46.72
CA VAL A 54 7.14 -15.84 -45.71
C VAL A 54 6.03 -14.89 -46.10
N LYS A 55 4.87 -15.43 -46.41
CA LYS A 55 3.65 -14.65 -46.56
C LYS A 55 3.00 -14.50 -45.19
N LEU A 56 3.06 -13.28 -44.68
CA LEU A 56 2.39 -12.86 -43.47
C LEU A 56 0.99 -12.37 -43.82
N SER A 57 -0.03 -12.99 -43.26
CA SER A 57 -1.43 -12.58 -43.44
C SER A 57 -2.09 -12.36 -42.08
N ALA A 58 -2.81 -11.25 -41.91
CA ALA A 58 -3.55 -10.94 -40.69
C ALA A 58 -5.06 -11.04 -40.92
N TYR A 59 -5.78 -11.60 -39.95
CA TYR A 59 -7.22 -11.86 -40.01
C TYR A 59 -7.91 -11.43 -38.70
N THR A 60 -9.17 -11.00 -38.77
CA THR A 60 -10.01 -10.70 -37.59
C THR A 60 -10.71 -11.94 -37.03
N HIS A 61 -10.71 -13.04 -37.80
CA HIS A 61 -11.22 -14.35 -37.40
C HIS A 61 -10.12 -15.40 -37.56
N ASP A 62 -10.25 -16.51 -36.85
CA ASP A 62 -9.26 -17.58 -36.95
C ASP A 62 -9.26 -18.18 -38.38
N PRO A 63 -8.15 -18.09 -39.14
CA PRO A 63 -8.07 -18.61 -40.50
C PRO A 63 -7.93 -20.14 -40.55
N LEU A 64 -7.80 -20.79 -39.38
CA LEU A 64 -7.62 -22.24 -39.24
C LEU A 64 -8.78 -22.93 -38.50
N VAL A 65 -9.92 -22.27 -38.29
CA VAL A 65 -11.07 -22.82 -37.54
C VAL A 65 -11.38 -24.23 -38.02
N ARG A 66 -11.11 -25.20 -37.13
CA ARG A 66 -11.50 -26.58 -37.35
C ARG A 66 -12.97 -26.71 -37.01
N SER A 67 -13.83 -26.88 -38.01
CA SER A 67 -15.18 -27.31 -37.74
C SER A 67 -15.16 -28.70 -37.11
N SER A 68 -15.90 -28.87 -36.00
CA SER A 68 -16.18 -30.19 -35.45
C SER A 68 -16.66 -31.11 -36.59
N MET A 69 -16.07 -32.30 -36.70
CA MET A 69 -16.48 -33.30 -37.70
C MET A 69 -17.96 -33.66 -37.60
N PHE A 70 -18.57 -33.47 -36.43
CA PHE A 70 -19.91 -33.97 -36.12
C PHE A 70 -21.02 -32.92 -36.30
N GLY A 71 -20.70 -31.62 -36.37
CA GLY A 71 -21.73 -30.56 -36.33
C GLY A 71 -22.70 -30.75 -35.15
N ASN A 72 -23.89 -30.15 -35.21
CA ASN A 72 -24.97 -30.42 -34.26
C ASN A 72 -25.93 -31.53 -34.74
N SER A 73 -25.54 -32.34 -35.73
CA SER A 73 -26.49 -33.31 -36.32
C SER A 73 -26.54 -34.60 -35.52
N VAL A 74 -27.75 -35.05 -35.20
CA VAL A 74 -28.03 -36.25 -34.38
C VAL A 74 -28.27 -37.49 -35.26
N ALA A 75 -28.52 -37.32 -36.57
CA ALA A 75 -28.82 -38.43 -37.48
C ALA A 75 -27.55 -39.10 -38.02
N ALA A 76 -27.50 -40.44 -37.97
CA ALA A 76 -26.34 -41.24 -38.38
C ALA A 76 -25.97 -41.07 -39.87
N GLU A 77 -26.96 -40.87 -40.74
CA GLU A 77 -26.75 -40.64 -42.18
C GLU A 77 -26.06 -39.30 -42.44
N ASP A 78 -26.43 -38.26 -41.68
CA ASP A 78 -25.77 -36.96 -41.73
C ASP A 78 -24.34 -37.04 -41.22
N VAL A 79 -24.05 -37.87 -40.22
CA VAL A 79 -22.68 -38.09 -39.74
C VAL A 79 -21.80 -38.73 -40.83
N ILE A 80 -22.30 -39.75 -41.54
CA ILE A 80 -21.57 -40.41 -42.64
C ILE A 80 -21.33 -39.43 -43.80
N LYS A 81 -22.37 -38.69 -44.21
CA LYS A 81 -22.25 -37.63 -45.21
C LYS A 81 -21.30 -36.54 -44.72
N ASN A 82 -21.31 -36.25 -43.43
CA ASN A 82 -20.44 -35.25 -42.83
C ASN A 82 -18.97 -35.66 -42.87
N ILE A 83 -18.67 -36.93 -42.58
CA ILE A 83 -17.33 -37.51 -42.65
C ILE A 83 -16.83 -37.54 -44.11
N ARG A 84 -17.65 -38.02 -45.06
CA ARG A 84 -17.26 -38.08 -46.49
C ARG A 84 -16.95 -36.69 -47.06
N ASN A 85 -17.77 -35.71 -46.73
CA ASN A 85 -17.60 -34.33 -47.20
C ASN A 85 -16.71 -33.50 -46.28
N TYR A 86 -16.11 -34.08 -45.23
CA TYR A 86 -15.34 -33.34 -44.25
C TYR A 86 -14.12 -32.70 -44.88
N ALA A 87 -13.31 -33.49 -45.61
CA ALA A 87 -12.08 -32.99 -46.22
C ALA A 87 -12.32 -31.85 -47.21
N THR A 88 -13.32 -31.99 -48.09
CA THR A 88 -13.68 -30.94 -49.06
C THR A 88 -14.24 -29.71 -48.37
N ARG A 89 -15.15 -29.85 -47.40
CA ARG A 89 -15.70 -28.69 -46.67
C ARG A 89 -14.66 -27.99 -45.80
N VAL A 90 -13.74 -28.73 -45.21
CA VAL A 90 -12.62 -28.14 -44.46
C VAL A 90 -11.71 -27.39 -45.41
N LYS A 91 -11.39 -27.94 -46.60
CA LYS A 91 -10.62 -27.23 -47.63
C LYS A 91 -11.34 -25.97 -48.10
N ASP A 92 -12.61 -26.06 -48.45
CA ASP A 92 -13.42 -24.93 -48.94
C ASP A 92 -13.59 -23.87 -47.85
N ARG A 93 -13.78 -24.27 -46.58
CA ARG A 93 -13.86 -23.33 -45.45
C ARG A 93 -12.53 -22.70 -45.11
N ILE A 94 -11.42 -23.44 -45.12
CA ILE A 94 -10.10 -22.84 -44.95
C ILE A 94 -9.84 -21.85 -46.10
N THR A 95 -10.20 -22.22 -47.33
CA THR A 95 -10.06 -21.33 -48.49
C THR A 95 -10.95 -20.10 -48.36
N ALA A 96 -12.19 -20.25 -47.90
CA ALA A 96 -13.11 -19.15 -47.65
C ALA A 96 -12.67 -18.26 -46.48
N ALA A 97 -12.21 -18.85 -45.37
CA ALA A 97 -11.69 -18.14 -44.21
C ALA A 97 -10.40 -17.38 -44.54
N ARG A 98 -9.59 -17.90 -45.48
CA ARG A 98 -8.38 -17.24 -45.98
C ARG A 98 -8.65 -16.22 -47.10
N LYS A 99 -9.88 -16.12 -47.61
CA LYS A 99 -10.21 -15.32 -48.81
C LYS A 99 -10.03 -13.83 -48.59
N ASP A 100 -10.20 -13.37 -47.34
CA ASP A 100 -10.24 -11.95 -47.02
C ASP A 100 -9.25 -11.62 -45.86
N PRO A 101 -7.93 -11.71 -46.10
CA PRO A 101 -6.95 -11.19 -45.15
C PRO A 101 -7.11 -9.67 -45.08
N ILE A 102 -7.03 -9.11 -43.86
CA ILE A 102 -7.03 -7.66 -43.65
C ILE A 102 -5.86 -7.02 -44.38
N VAL A 103 -4.71 -7.69 -44.29
CA VAL A 103 -3.46 -7.25 -44.91
C VAL A 103 -2.59 -8.46 -45.16
N VAL A 104 -1.84 -8.40 -46.25
CA VAL A 104 -0.87 -9.41 -46.65
C VAL A 104 0.47 -8.73 -46.91
N LYS A 105 1.53 -9.29 -46.35
CA LYS A 105 2.90 -8.85 -46.58
C LYS A 105 3.76 -10.07 -46.92
N ASN A 106 4.47 -10.00 -48.04
CA ASN A 106 5.50 -10.98 -48.35
C ASN A 106 6.83 -10.47 -47.80
N SER A 107 7.45 -11.30 -46.97
CA SER A 107 8.75 -11.07 -46.37
C SER A 107 9.75 -12.06 -46.97
N ASP A 108 10.87 -11.57 -47.48
CA ASP A 108 11.89 -12.41 -48.10
C ASP A 108 12.97 -12.75 -47.07
N ILE A 109 13.08 -14.04 -46.73
CA ILE A 109 14.06 -14.55 -45.75
C ILE A 109 15.49 -14.38 -46.27
N THR A 110 15.66 -14.35 -47.60
CA THR A 110 16.96 -14.27 -48.26
C THR A 110 17.44 -12.82 -48.43
N THR A 111 16.66 -11.84 -47.99
CA THR A 111 17.04 -10.42 -48.03
C THR A 111 18.39 -10.20 -47.34
N GLY A 112 19.37 -9.68 -48.08
CA GLY A 112 20.73 -9.43 -47.58
C GLY A 112 21.72 -10.59 -47.75
N ILE A 113 21.29 -11.73 -48.33
CA ILE A 113 22.18 -12.83 -48.69
C ILE A 113 22.58 -12.70 -50.16
N ASN A 114 23.87 -12.75 -50.45
CA ASN A 114 24.36 -12.75 -51.83
C ASN A 114 23.88 -14.02 -52.57
N ASN A 115 23.34 -13.88 -53.79
CA ASN A 115 22.85 -15.00 -54.61
C ASN A 115 23.90 -16.11 -54.83
N ASP A 116 25.19 -15.76 -54.98
CA ASP A 116 26.25 -16.76 -55.12
C ASP A 116 26.50 -17.51 -53.82
N VAL A 117 26.37 -16.83 -52.68
CA VAL A 117 26.41 -17.45 -51.36
C VAL A 117 25.22 -18.38 -51.18
N ALA A 118 24.01 -17.94 -51.53
CA ALA A 118 22.81 -18.77 -51.47
C ALA A 118 22.92 -20.03 -52.36
N LYS A 119 23.44 -19.91 -53.59
CA LYS A 119 23.70 -21.07 -54.48
C LYS A 119 24.70 -22.05 -53.87
N ARG A 120 25.79 -21.55 -53.27
CA ARG A 120 26.80 -22.39 -52.60
C ARG A 120 26.24 -23.08 -51.37
N ILE A 121 25.38 -22.40 -50.59
CA ILE A 121 24.67 -23.00 -49.45
C ILE A 121 23.68 -24.07 -49.93
N ALA A 122 22.93 -23.82 -51.01
CA ALA A 122 22.01 -24.79 -51.58
C ALA A 122 22.74 -26.06 -52.06
N ALA A 123 23.93 -25.90 -52.68
CA ALA A 123 24.76 -27.01 -53.13
C ALA A 123 25.34 -27.82 -51.95
N ASN A 124 25.69 -27.16 -50.85
CA ASN A 124 26.20 -27.84 -49.67
C ASN A 124 25.80 -27.14 -48.34
N PRO A 125 24.63 -27.49 -47.78
CA PRO A 125 24.06 -26.81 -46.60
C PRO A 125 24.93 -26.94 -45.34
N GLU A 126 25.77 -27.98 -45.25
CA GLU A 126 26.65 -28.20 -44.09
C GLU A 126 27.74 -27.12 -44.00
N HIS A 127 28.15 -26.56 -45.14
CA HIS A 127 29.11 -25.46 -45.20
C HIS A 127 28.48 -24.07 -45.05
N ALA A 128 27.16 -23.98 -44.81
CA ALA A 128 26.48 -22.69 -44.72
C ALA A 128 27.08 -21.77 -43.65
N THR A 129 27.51 -22.36 -42.54
CA THR A 129 28.16 -21.64 -41.45
C THR A 129 29.47 -20.95 -41.84
N ARG A 130 30.21 -21.48 -42.83
CA ARG A 130 31.44 -20.87 -43.36
C ARG A 130 31.13 -19.77 -44.37
N LEU A 131 30.03 -19.90 -45.11
CA LEU A 131 29.65 -19.03 -46.22
C LEU A 131 28.87 -17.78 -45.79
N LEU A 132 28.03 -17.90 -44.75
CA LEU A 132 27.26 -16.77 -44.19
C LEU A 132 28.11 -15.81 -43.34
N GLY A 133 29.39 -16.14 -43.18
CA GLY A 133 30.30 -15.43 -42.30
C GLY A 133 29.90 -15.55 -40.83
N THR A 134 30.56 -14.74 -40.03
CA THR A 134 30.31 -14.65 -38.60
C THR A 134 29.95 -13.22 -38.25
N ARG A 135 28.96 -13.02 -37.39
CA ARG A 135 28.65 -11.72 -36.80
C ARG A 135 29.16 -11.67 -35.36
N ARG A 136 29.58 -10.50 -34.92
CA ARG A 136 29.90 -10.26 -33.50
C ARG A 136 28.60 -9.92 -32.79
N ILE A 137 28.22 -10.72 -31.81
CA ILE A 137 27.11 -10.42 -30.90
C ILE A 137 27.67 -10.26 -29.50
N SER A 138 27.11 -9.34 -28.73
CA SER A 138 27.47 -9.18 -27.32
C SER A 138 26.67 -10.20 -26.51
N VAL A 139 27.37 -11.13 -25.86
CA VAL A 139 26.77 -12.19 -25.04
C VAL A 139 27.22 -12.01 -23.59
N THR A 140 26.31 -12.28 -22.67
CA THR A 140 26.57 -12.24 -21.24
C THR A 140 27.09 -13.61 -20.81
N VAL A 141 28.36 -13.68 -20.37
CA VAL A 141 29.03 -14.95 -20.07
C VAL A 141 29.43 -14.96 -18.58
N PRO A 142 29.17 -16.04 -17.80
CA PRO A 142 29.61 -16.13 -16.41
C PRO A 142 31.13 -15.97 -16.29
N THR A 143 31.61 -15.32 -15.24
CA THR A 143 33.04 -15.11 -15.00
C THR A 143 33.80 -16.43 -14.90
N SER A 144 33.19 -17.48 -14.35
CA SER A 144 33.78 -18.82 -14.31
C SER A 144 34.15 -19.35 -15.69
N SER A 145 33.28 -19.18 -16.69
CA SER A 145 33.53 -19.66 -18.05
C SER A 145 34.64 -18.93 -18.80
N ILE A 146 34.97 -17.70 -18.38
CA ILE A 146 36.09 -16.93 -18.97
C ILE A 146 37.43 -17.41 -18.42
N ILE A 147 37.43 -17.99 -17.21
CA ILE A 147 38.66 -18.43 -16.53
C ILE A 147 39.08 -19.83 -17.01
N ASP A 148 38.13 -20.69 -17.37
CA ASP A 148 38.40 -22.10 -17.72
C ASP A 148 38.83 -22.31 -19.19
N ASP A 149 38.54 -21.39 -20.11
CA ASP A 149 38.89 -21.56 -21.53
C ASP A 149 40.10 -20.71 -21.97
N THR A 150 40.97 -21.33 -22.77
CA THR A 150 42.13 -20.72 -23.46
C THR A 150 41.80 -19.63 -24.48
N GLU A 151 40.64 -18.98 -24.40
CA GLU A 151 40.20 -17.86 -25.25
C GLU A 151 40.87 -16.54 -24.82
N LYS A 152 42.20 -16.46 -24.94
CA LYS A 152 42.99 -15.23 -24.68
C LYS A 152 42.78 -14.10 -25.71
N GLU A 153 41.90 -14.26 -26.70
CA GLU A 153 41.77 -13.32 -27.82
C GLU A 153 40.63 -12.29 -27.70
N TYR A 154 39.77 -12.37 -26.68
CA TYR A 154 38.66 -11.42 -26.55
C TYR A 154 39.00 -10.28 -25.60
N PRO A 155 38.91 -9.01 -26.03
CA PRO A 155 39.01 -7.88 -25.12
C PRO A 155 37.82 -7.92 -24.15
N VAL A 156 38.09 -8.28 -22.90
CA VAL A 156 37.10 -8.24 -21.82
C VAL A 156 36.87 -6.77 -21.46
N LEU A 157 35.66 -6.28 -21.74
CA LEU A 157 35.21 -4.98 -21.22
C LEU A 157 34.93 -5.14 -19.73
N CYS A 158 35.97 -5.04 -18.91
CA CYS A 158 35.80 -5.01 -17.46
C CYS A 158 35.14 -3.69 -17.05
N ALA A 159 33.88 -3.75 -16.62
CA ALA A 159 33.29 -2.65 -15.86
C ALA A 159 34.14 -2.39 -14.60
N PRO A 160 34.43 -1.12 -14.26
CA PRO A 160 35.27 -0.79 -13.11
C PRO A 160 34.66 -1.38 -11.83
N LYS A 161 35.51 -1.95 -10.97
CA LYS A 161 35.14 -2.48 -9.65
C LYS A 161 34.42 -1.39 -8.85
N THR A 162 33.09 -1.46 -8.75
CA THR A 162 32.36 -0.71 -7.74
C THR A 162 32.67 -1.35 -6.40
N SER A 163 33.28 -0.60 -5.48
CA SER A 163 33.62 -1.06 -4.14
C SER A 163 32.33 -1.50 -3.43
N SER A 164 32.23 -2.80 -3.20
CA SER A 164 31.14 -3.46 -2.48
C SER A 164 31.14 -3.02 -1.01
N PHE A 165 30.23 -2.12 -0.65
CA PHE A 165 29.89 -1.84 0.75
C PHE A 165 29.06 -3.01 1.27
N SER A 166 29.67 -3.96 1.98
CA SER A 166 28.99 -5.15 2.51
C SER A 166 29.03 -5.19 4.04
N ASN A 167 27.99 -5.81 4.60
CA ASN A 167 27.79 -6.22 6.01
C ASN A 167 27.02 -5.26 6.93
N ILE A 168 25.72 -5.11 6.68
CA ILE A 168 24.75 -4.80 7.75
C ILE A 168 23.56 -5.77 7.61
N LYS A 169 23.40 -6.69 8.58
CA LYS A 169 22.23 -7.57 8.68
C LYS A 169 20.98 -6.73 8.97
N LEU A 170 20.02 -6.71 8.03
CA LEU A 170 18.90 -5.76 8.02
C LEU A 170 17.64 -6.23 8.78
N ASP A 171 17.53 -7.50 9.18
CA ASP A 171 16.30 -8.02 9.84
C ASP A 171 15.96 -7.30 11.16
N LYS A 172 16.84 -6.43 11.67
CA LYS A 172 16.63 -5.63 12.89
C LYS A 172 16.89 -4.13 12.76
N LEU A 173 17.21 -3.59 11.58
CA LEU A 173 17.19 -2.13 11.36
C LEU A 173 15.73 -1.69 11.23
N GLN A 174 15.12 -1.57 12.39
CA GLN A 174 13.69 -1.40 12.67
C GLN A 174 12.99 -0.50 11.64
N ASN A 175 11.89 -0.98 11.05
CA ASN A 175 10.92 -0.22 10.24
C ASN A 175 10.62 1.19 10.80
N LYS A 176 10.74 1.36 12.12
CA LYS A 176 10.68 2.65 12.83
C LYS A 176 11.68 3.69 12.27
N SER A 177 12.92 3.33 11.98
CA SER A 177 13.93 4.27 11.45
C SER A 177 13.60 4.76 10.05
N ILE A 178 13.04 3.89 9.20
CA ILE A 178 12.67 4.21 7.81
C ILE A 178 11.45 5.13 7.80
N ARG A 179 10.42 4.77 8.56
CA ARG A 179 9.23 5.60 8.76
C ARG A 179 9.61 6.99 9.26
N LEU A 180 10.46 7.08 10.29
CA LEU A 180 10.92 8.38 10.81
C LEU A 180 11.70 9.18 9.77
N ALA A 181 12.52 8.53 8.94
CA ALA A 181 13.26 9.21 7.88
C ALA A 181 12.32 9.71 6.76
N ALA A 182 11.31 8.93 6.39
CA ALA A 182 10.26 9.31 5.44
C ALA A 182 9.43 10.50 5.96
N ILE A 183 8.94 10.42 7.20
CA ILE A 183 8.22 11.51 7.87
C ILE A 183 9.09 12.77 7.92
N ARG A 184 10.36 12.66 8.33
CA ARG A 184 11.28 13.81 8.34
C ARG A 184 11.51 14.39 6.95
N SER A 185 11.57 13.56 5.90
CA SER A 185 11.68 14.02 4.51
C SER A 185 10.48 14.88 4.10
N ILE A 186 9.27 14.45 4.45
CA ILE A 186 8.04 15.19 4.14
C ILE A 186 7.98 16.50 4.94
N PHE A 187 8.17 16.44 6.25
CA PHE A 187 7.91 17.60 7.13
C PHE A 187 9.05 18.60 7.21
N ARG A 188 10.31 18.16 7.09
CA ARG A 188 11.47 19.08 7.17
C ARG A 188 11.96 19.54 5.81
N ASN A 189 11.88 18.68 4.80
CA ASN A 189 12.48 18.96 3.49
C ASN A 189 11.45 19.17 2.39
N SER A 190 10.16 18.87 2.64
CA SER A 190 9.11 18.94 1.62
C SER A 190 9.41 18.04 0.43
N ILE A 191 10.02 16.88 0.73
CA ILE A 191 10.38 15.87 -0.25
C ILE A 191 9.57 14.62 0.05
N ASP A 192 8.82 14.19 -0.95
CA ASP A 192 8.10 12.94 -0.93
C ASP A 192 9.07 11.73 -0.88
N PRO A 193 8.87 10.74 0.01
CA PRO A 193 9.77 9.61 0.18
C PRO A 193 9.93 8.75 -1.08
N ALA A 194 8.87 8.59 -1.88
CA ALA A 194 8.92 7.82 -3.12
C ALA A 194 9.88 8.47 -4.13
N SER A 195 9.88 9.82 -4.18
CA SER A 195 10.82 10.59 -5.00
C SER A 195 12.29 10.41 -4.58
N VAL A 196 12.56 10.03 -3.33
CA VAL A 196 13.93 9.70 -2.87
C VAL A 196 14.33 8.32 -3.33
N ALA A 197 13.40 7.35 -3.31
CA ALA A 197 13.65 5.99 -3.79
C ALA A 197 13.94 5.95 -5.31
N GLU A 198 13.30 6.83 -6.09
CA GLU A 198 13.57 6.98 -7.53
C GLU A 198 14.92 7.66 -7.85
N ALA A 199 15.46 8.44 -6.91
CA ALA A 199 16.66 9.25 -7.16
C ALA A 199 17.96 8.44 -7.21
N THR A 200 17.89 7.14 -7.00
CA THR A 200 19.03 6.21 -7.00
C THR A 200 18.87 5.19 -8.12
N PHE A 201 19.60 5.39 -9.21
CA PHE A 201 19.86 4.35 -10.19
C PHE A 201 21.38 4.21 -10.37
N PRO A 202 22.06 3.48 -9.47
CA PRO A 202 23.51 3.31 -9.48
C PRO A 202 23.97 2.25 -10.48
N ILE A 203 23.05 1.61 -11.21
CA ILE A 203 23.37 0.61 -12.22
C ILE A 203 24.03 1.31 -13.40
N ASN A 204 25.31 1.01 -13.63
CA ASN A 204 25.99 1.34 -14.87
C ASN A 204 25.62 0.27 -15.89
N THR A 205 24.84 0.64 -16.90
CA THR A 205 24.42 -0.32 -17.90
C THR A 205 25.55 -0.67 -18.87
N HIS A 206 25.45 -1.79 -19.57
CA HIS A 206 26.47 -2.19 -20.55
C HIS A 206 26.59 -1.13 -21.65
N THR A 207 25.46 -0.62 -22.13
CA THR A 207 25.43 0.45 -23.13
C THR A 207 26.17 1.71 -22.66
N MET A 208 25.99 2.08 -21.39
CA MET A 208 26.68 3.23 -20.81
C MET A 208 28.19 3.00 -20.65
N ALA A 209 28.58 1.80 -20.22
CA ALA A 209 29.98 1.41 -20.11
C ALA A 209 30.68 1.43 -21.48
N MET A 210 30.03 0.91 -22.53
CA MET A 210 30.51 0.95 -23.92
C MET A 210 30.70 2.39 -24.44
N GLN A 211 29.85 3.31 -24.02
CA GLN A 211 29.96 4.74 -24.38
C GLN A 211 30.99 5.49 -23.52
N GLY A 212 31.67 4.84 -22.58
CA GLY A 212 32.58 5.48 -21.63
C GLY A 212 31.88 6.43 -20.65
N LEU A 213 30.55 6.36 -20.55
CA LEU A 213 29.75 7.23 -19.70
C LEU A 213 29.72 6.67 -18.27
N THR A 214 30.68 7.06 -17.46
CA THR A 214 30.60 6.85 -16.01
C THR A 214 29.81 8.00 -15.37
N ARG A 215 28.74 7.70 -14.62
CA ARG A 215 27.93 8.71 -13.91
C ARG A 215 28.67 9.27 -12.68
N TYR A 216 29.80 9.95 -12.88
CA TYR A 216 30.41 10.80 -11.85
C TYR A 216 29.77 12.19 -11.89
N GLY A 217 28.49 12.28 -11.49
CA GLY A 217 27.81 13.58 -11.39
C GLY A 217 26.30 13.45 -11.27
N THR A 218 25.78 13.64 -10.06
CA THR A 218 24.34 13.69 -9.76
C THR A 218 23.71 14.96 -10.34
N LYS A 219 23.42 15.00 -11.63
CA LYS A 219 22.30 15.82 -12.10
C LYS A 219 21.04 14.98 -11.93
N THR A 220 20.12 15.47 -11.08
CA THR A 220 18.79 14.91 -10.92
C THR A 220 18.17 14.65 -12.29
N ARG A 221 17.62 13.45 -12.43
CA ARG A 221 17.02 12.91 -13.64
C ARG A 221 15.84 13.77 -14.11
N ASN A 222 16.12 14.85 -14.84
CA ASN A 222 15.10 15.52 -15.62
C ASN A 222 14.97 14.72 -16.91
N TYR A 223 13.99 13.82 -16.93
CA TYR A 223 13.63 13.04 -18.11
C TYR A 223 13.23 13.99 -19.24
N PHE A 224 14.14 14.25 -20.16
CA PHE A 224 13.82 14.71 -21.50
C PHE A 224 14.50 13.75 -22.47
N PRO A 225 13.80 12.71 -22.97
CA PRO A 225 14.37 11.87 -24.01
C PRO A 225 14.49 12.67 -25.32
N HIS A 226 15.72 12.83 -25.80
CA HIS A 226 16.01 13.23 -27.18
C HIS A 226 15.85 12.01 -28.11
N ARG A 227 14.61 11.56 -28.36
CA ARG A 227 14.30 10.65 -29.48
C ARG A 227 12.89 10.89 -29.99
N TYR A 228 12.75 11.91 -30.82
CA TYR A 228 11.71 11.95 -31.84
C TYR A 228 12.36 12.43 -33.15
N PRO A 229 11.99 11.88 -34.31
CA PRO A 229 12.51 12.34 -35.58
C PRO A 229 12.20 13.83 -35.76
N ARG A 230 13.24 14.63 -36.01
CA ARG A 230 13.13 16.04 -36.42
C ARG A 230 12.39 16.08 -37.76
N ASN A 231 11.07 16.23 -37.73
CA ASN A 231 10.28 16.62 -38.90
C ASN A 231 9.33 17.75 -38.51
N THR A 232 9.90 18.92 -38.19
CA THR A 232 9.15 20.18 -38.26
C THR A 232 10.00 21.21 -39.00
N ARG A 233 9.60 21.49 -40.24
CA ARG A 233 10.08 22.61 -41.04
C ARG A 233 9.65 23.92 -40.38
N ASN A 234 10.62 24.83 -40.24
CA ASN A 234 10.53 26.26 -39.99
C ASN A 234 9.14 26.90 -39.94
N THR A 235 8.68 27.24 -38.74
CA THR A 235 7.96 28.50 -38.47
C THR A 235 8.63 29.19 -37.28
N ALA A 236 9.38 30.25 -37.59
CA ALA A 236 10.11 31.03 -36.61
C ALA A 236 9.15 31.97 -35.87
N ASN A 237 8.96 31.76 -34.57
CA ASN A 237 8.44 32.79 -33.67
C ASN A 237 9.57 33.18 -32.70
N PRO A 238 10.15 34.40 -32.79
CA PRO A 238 11.35 34.77 -32.04
C PRO A 238 11.12 35.05 -30.55
N ASN A 239 9.87 35.18 -30.10
CA ASN A 239 9.56 35.76 -28.78
C ASN A 239 9.42 34.75 -27.62
N SER A 240 9.69 33.45 -27.81
CA SER A 240 9.48 32.43 -26.76
C SER A 240 10.76 31.86 -26.14
N ARG A 241 11.95 32.35 -26.50
CA ARG A 241 13.21 31.64 -26.20
C ARG A 241 14.00 32.07 -24.95
N GLU A 242 13.65 33.16 -24.25
CA GLU A 242 14.54 33.69 -23.18
C GLU A 242 14.07 33.55 -21.72
N LEU A 243 12.89 32.98 -21.43
CA LEU A 243 12.39 32.90 -20.03
C LEU A 243 12.33 31.48 -19.42
N LEU A 244 12.76 30.44 -20.14
CA LEU A 244 12.56 29.03 -19.75
C LEU A 244 13.71 28.39 -18.93
N HIS A 245 14.87 29.05 -18.78
CA HIS A 245 16.05 28.40 -18.17
C HIS A 245 16.60 29.02 -16.88
N SER A 246 16.14 30.20 -16.45
CA SER A 246 16.68 30.84 -15.23
C SER A 246 15.92 30.49 -13.93
N HIS A 247 14.69 29.97 -13.99
CA HIS A 247 13.92 29.61 -12.80
C HIS A 247 13.88 28.11 -12.45
N ALA A 248 14.33 27.22 -13.34
CA ALA A 248 14.44 25.78 -13.07
C ALA A 248 15.55 25.42 -12.06
N ASN A 249 16.43 26.36 -11.76
CA ASN A 249 17.52 26.24 -10.79
C ASN A 249 17.40 27.29 -9.67
N ARG A 250 16.20 27.52 -9.12
CA ARG A 250 16.17 27.92 -7.71
C ARG A 250 16.78 26.74 -6.95
N LYS A 251 18.08 26.88 -6.64
CA LYS A 251 18.82 26.06 -5.69
C LYS A 251 17.80 25.64 -4.63
N ILE A 252 17.42 24.36 -4.64
CA ILE A 252 17.09 23.67 -3.40
C ILE A 252 18.25 24.08 -2.53
N LYS A 253 18.04 25.01 -1.58
CA LYS A 253 19.11 25.42 -0.69
C LYS A 253 19.62 24.10 -0.16
N SER A 254 20.84 23.75 -0.55
CA SER A 254 21.55 22.58 -0.07
C SER A 254 21.86 22.90 1.39
N SER A 255 20.83 22.94 2.22
CA SER A 255 21.03 22.79 3.64
C SER A 255 21.77 21.46 3.74
N GLN A 256 22.93 21.48 4.42
CA GLN A 256 23.71 20.26 4.63
C GLN A 256 22.80 19.14 5.16
N SER A 257 21.77 19.48 5.93
CA SER A 257 20.70 18.59 6.39
C SER A 257 19.92 17.87 5.27
N GLY A 258 19.54 18.53 4.18
CA GLY A 258 18.87 17.87 3.04
C GLY A 258 19.79 16.90 2.30
N LEU A 259 21.08 17.24 2.18
CA LEU A 259 22.10 16.38 1.59
C LEU A 259 22.43 15.18 2.50
N ILE A 260 22.53 15.40 3.81
CA ILE A 260 22.74 14.35 4.84
C ILE A 260 21.55 13.39 4.88
N ILE A 261 20.31 13.89 4.82
CA ILE A 261 19.11 13.04 4.80
C ILE A 261 19.02 12.29 3.47
N ARG A 262 19.31 12.91 2.32
CA ARG A 262 19.46 12.19 1.06
C ARG A 262 20.52 11.12 1.16
N ASN A 263 21.69 11.42 1.73
CA ASN A 263 22.77 10.45 1.90
C ASN A 263 22.41 9.35 2.91
N LYS A 264 21.57 9.65 3.92
CA LYS A 264 21.11 8.67 4.92
C LYS A 264 19.99 7.78 4.36
N LEU A 265 19.01 8.36 3.67
CA LEU A 265 17.99 7.62 2.91
C LEU A 265 18.64 6.82 1.77
N ARG A 266 19.66 7.37 1.10
CA ARG A 266 20.51 6.62 0.15
C ARG A 266 21.29 5.53 0.84
N SER A 267 21.87 5.77 2.01
CA SER A 267 22.59 4.72 2.73
C SER A 267 21.62 3.59 3.07
N ILE A 268 20.39 3.90 3.50
CA ILE A 268 19.33 2.92 3.77
C ILE A 268 18.90 2.19 2.49
N ALA A 269 18.60 2.91 1.41
CA ALA A 269 18.24 2.32 0.11
C ALA A 269 19.38 1.47 -0.48
N ASN A 270 20.63 1.88 -0.28
CA ASN A 270 21.82 1.12 -0.64
C ASN A 270 22.08 -0.05 0.32
N VAL A 271 21.63 0.00 1.59
CA VAL A 271 21.66 -1.15 2.50
C VAL A 271 20.64 -2.21 2.02
N TYR A 272 19.49 -1.81 1.47
CA TYR A 272 18.61 -2.74 0.74
C TYR A 272 19.25 -3.30 -0.54
N ALA A 273 20.20 -2.57 -1.15
CA ALA A 273 20.90 -2.97 -2.37
C ALA A 273 22.09 -3.92 -2.16
N THR A 274 22.47 -4.25 -0.92
CA THR A 274 23.74 -4.94 -0.62
C THR A 274 23.61 -6.13 0.34
N SER A 275 22.39 -6.57 0.65
CA SER A 275 22.15 -7.78 1.46
C SER A 275 21.86 -8.99 0.57
N GLY A 276 22.91 -9.54 -0.04
CA GLY A 276 22.78 -10.72 -0.90
C GLY A 276 24.15 -11.22 -1.31
N ALA A 277 24.80 -11.92 -0.37
CA ALA A 277 26.07 -12.63 -0.52
C ALA A 277 27.30 -11.77 -0.88
N ALA A 278 28.43 -12.04 -0.21
CA ALA A 278 29.68 -12.13 -0.92
C ALA A 278 29.52 -13.29 -1.92
N GLY A 279 28.75 -13.05 -2.97
CA GLY A 279 28.54 -13.98 -4.06
C GLY A 279 29.91 -14.18 -4.66
N ASP A 280 30.34 -15.42 -4.59
CA ASP A 280 31.44 -16.00 -5.33
C ASP A 280 31.66 -15.21 -6.63
N LEU A 281 32.88 -14.68 -6.84
CA LEU A 281 33.19 -13.90 -8.05
C LEU A 281 32.83 -14.66 -9.34
N SER A 282 32.66 -15.99 -9.24
CA SER A 282 32.14 -16.88 -10.27
C SER A 282 30.75 -16.54 -10.81
N SER A 283 29.87 -15.88 -10.03
CA SER A 283 28.49 -15.54 -10.45
C SER A 283 28.36 -14.19 -11.16
N ARG A 284 29.46 -13.45 -11.29
CA ARG A 284 29.47 -12.23 -12.11
C ARG A 284 29.35 -12.63 -13.57
N PHE A 285 28.72 -11.78 -14.36
CA PHE A 285 28.69 -11.96 -15.80
C PHE A 285 29.48 -10.83 -16.45
N HIS A 286 30.22 -11.17 -17.49
CA HIS A 286 30.86 -10.20 -18.37
C HIS A 286 30.13 -10.18 -19.70
N VAL A 287 30.00 -9.00 -20.29
CA VAL A 287 29.57 -8.90 -21.67
C VAL A 287 30.80 -9.07 -22.55
N VAL A 288 30.83 -10.16 -23.31
CA VAL A 288 31.90 -10.48 -24.24
C VAL A 288 31.34 -10.42 -25.65
N ASN A 289 32.10 -9.88 -26.59
CA ASN A 289 31.74 -9.94 -28.00
C ASN A 289 32.04 -11.35 -28.53
N LYS A 290 31.02 -12.21 -28.52
CA LYS A 290 31.11 -13.56 -29.08
C LYS A 290 30.97 -13.49 -30.60
N ILE A 291 31.88 -14.16 -31.30
CA ILE A 291 31.76 -14.35 -32.74
C ILE A 291 30.80 -15.52 -32.96
N VAL A 292 29.60 -15.23 -33.46
CA VAL A 292 28.56 -16.24 -33.70
C VAL A 292 28.35 -16.42 -35.19
N LYS A 293 28.18 -17.69 -35.60
CA LYS A 293 27.88 -18.07 -36.98
C LYS A 293 26.53 -17.48 -37.36
N ASN A 294 26.43 -16.83 -38.51
CA ASN A 294 25.21 -16.14 -38.92
C ASN A 294 24.17 -17.13 -39.48
N THR A 295 23.74 -18.11 -38.68
CA THR A 295 22.81 -19.18 -39.09
C THR A 295 21.36 -18.77 -39.00
N THR A 296 21.04 -17.76 -38.20
CA THR A 296 19.69 -17.25 -38.03
C THR A 296 19.63 -15.77 -38.36
N THR A 297 18.48 -15.32 -38.87
CA THR A 297 18.19 -13.90 -39.06
C THR A 297 16.90 -13.54 -38.33
N ASN A 298 16.92 -12.45 -37.57
CA ASN A 298 15.72 -11.88 -36.97
C ASN A 298 15.13 -10.90 -37.97
N ILE A 299 13.94 -11.19 -38.44
CA ILE A 299 13.25 -10.43 -39.47
C ILE A 299 12.12 -9.65 -38.80
N THR A 300 12.11 -8.36 -39.05
CA THR A 300 11.22 -7.35 -38.46
C THR A 300 10.45 -6.73 -39.61
N GLU A 301 9.16 -7.02 -39.70
CA GLU A 301 8.29 -6.56 -40.77
C GLU A 301 7.27 -5.54 -40.26
N GLU A 302 7.11 -4.47 -41.02
CA GLU A 302 6.11 -3.45 -40.77
C GLU A 302 4.82 -3.77 -41.53
N LEU A 303 3.71 -3.82 -40.79
CA LEU A 303 2.40 -4.16 -41.30
C LEU A 303 1.41 -3.05 -40.97
N LEU A 304 0.86 -2.41 -42.01
CA LEU A 304 -0.14 -1.36 -41.87
C LEU A 304 -1.55 -1.95 -41.94
N VAL A 305 -2.31 -1.79 -40.87
CA VAL A 305 -3.68 -2.30 -40.74
C VAL A 305 -4.65 -1.14 -40.60
N HIS A 306 -5.70 -1.09 -41.43
CA HIS A 306 -6.71 -0.04 -41.34
C HIS A 306 -7.58 -0.21 -40.10
N LYS A 307 -7.89 0.88 -39.39
CA LYS A 307 -8.73 0.83 -38.18
C LYS A 307 -10.11 0.25 -38.45
N ASP A 308 -10.72 0.59 -39.58
CA ASP A 308 -12.04 0.08 -39.96
C ASP A 308 -12.06 -1.45 -40.13
N SER A 309 -10.93 -2.03 -40.56
CA SER A 309 -10.79 -3.49 -40.66
C SER A 309 -10.68 -4.18 -39.31
N LEU A 310 -10.41 -3.44 -38.23
CA LEU A 310 -10.36 -3.94 -36.85
C LEU A 310 -11.62 -3.56 -36.05
N ALA A 311 -12.60 -2.91 -36.67
CA ALA A 311 -13.82 -2.50 -35.97
C ALA A 311 -14.55 -3.72 -35.39
N GLY A 312 -14.64 -3.79 -34.06
CA GLY A 312 -15.28 -4.89 -33.33
C GLY A 312 -14.41 -6.13 -33.11
N ALA A 313 -13.16 -6.15 -33.59
CA ALA A 313 -12.23 -7.25 -33.35
C ALA A 313 -11.36 -6.99 -32.11
N SER A 314 -11.48 -7.84 -31.10
CA SER A 314 -10.57 -7.83 -29.93
C SER A 314 -9.26 -8.56 -30.21
N GLU A 315 -9.28 -9.54 -31.12
CA GLU A 315 -8.13 -10.38 -31.44
C GLU A 315 -7.73 -10.23 -32.91
N ILE A 316 -6.43 -10.39 -33.19
CA ILE A 316 -5.90 -10.49 -34.56
C ILE A 316 -5.14 -11.80 -34.68
N HIS A 317 -5.51 -12.58 -35.70
CA HIS A 317 -4.88 -13.84 -36.04
C HIS A 317 -3.84 -13.61 -37.13
N PHE A 318 -2.58 -13.92 -36.84
CA PHE A 318 -1.47 -13.87 -37.78
C PHE A 318 -1.16 -15.27 -38.29
N LEU A 319 -1.10 -15.40 -39.61
CA LEU A 319 -0.71 -16.60 -40.33
C LEU A 319 0.60 -16.36 -41.05
N PHE A 320 1.60 -17.18 -40.74
CA PHE A 320 2.91 -17.20 -41.38
C PHE A 320 2.96 -18.41 -42.31
N GLU A 321 2.76 -18.20 -43.60
CA GLU A 321 2.84 -19.24 -44.62
C GLU A 321 4.22 -19.20 -45.28
N LEU A 322 4.98 -20.29 -45.18
CA LEU A 322 6.31 -20.39 -45.79
C LEU A 322 6.16 -20.94 -47.19
N PHE A 323 6.62 -20.20 -48.19
CA PHE A 323 6.56 -20.58 -49.60
C PHE A 323 7.95 -20.96 -50.12
N ASP A 324 8.00 -22.05 -50.87
CA ASP A 324 9.19 -22.40 -51.63
C ASP A 324 9.30 -21.62 -52.95
N SER A 325 10.39 -21.82 -53.68
CA SER A 325 10.63 -21.20 -54.99
C SER A 325 9.58 -21.57 -56.06
N GLU A 326 8.82 -22.64 -55.84
CA GLU A 326 7.74 -23.11 -56.73
C GLU A 326 6.36 -22.61 -56.24
N ASN A 327 6.34 -21.75 -55.23
CA ASN A 327 5.15 -21.19 -54.60
C ASN A 327 4.27 -22.26 -53.90
N ALA A 328 4.85 -23.38 -53.49
CA ALA A 328 4.20 -24.37 -52.64
C ALA A 328 4.38 -24.04 -51.14
N ILE A 329 3.34 -24.28 -50.34
CA ILE A 329 3.36 -24.01 -48.90
C ILE A 329 4.12 -25.14 -48.20
N VAL A 330 5.27 -24.82 -47.62
CA VAL A 330 6.13 -25.75 -46.90
C VAL A 330 5.71 -25.90 -45.44
N ASP A 331 5.38 -24.80 -44.78
CA ASP A 331 4.96 -24.78 -43.38
C ASP A 331 3.97 -23.63 -43.11
N VAL A 332 3.19 -23.76 -42.04
CA VAL A 332 2.19 -22.76 -41.64
C VAL A 332 2.23 -22.60 -40.12
N ILE A 333 2.51 -21.38 -39.65
CA ILE A 333 2.48 -21.04 -38.23
C ILE A 333 1.35 -20.05 -37.97
N HIS A 334 0.56 -20.32 -36.94
CA HIS A 334 -0.53 -19.46 -36.51
C HIS A 334 -0.24 -18.89 -35.11
N ARG A 335 -0.51 -17.60 -34.96
CA ARG A 335 -0.41 -16.86 -33.71
C ARG A 335 -1.61 -15.93 -33.57
N VAL A 336 -2.00 -15.69 -32.33
CA VAL A 336 -3.09 -14.79 -31.98
C VAL A 336 -2.54 -13.75 -31.02
N ILE A 337 -2.97 -12.52 -31.20
CA ILE A 337 -2.72 -11.42 -30.27
C ILE A 337 -4.05 -10.78 -29.88
N ASN A 338 -4.11 -10.25 -28.66
CA ASN A 338 -5.17 -9.37 -28.24
C ASN A 338 -4.84 -7.94 -28.70
N HIS A 339 -5.55 -7.45 -29.72
CA HIS A 339 -5.37 -6.11 -30.26
C HIS A 339 -5.66 -5.05 -29.21
N GLU A 340 -6.71 -5.25 -28.41
CA GLU A 340 -7.15 -4.30 -27.41
C GLU A 340 -6.07 -4.10 -26.34
N ASP A 341 -5.45 -5.19 -25.87
CA ASP A 341 -4.36 -5.13 -24.90
C ASP A 341 -3.14 -4.39 -25.47
N LEU A 342 -2.73 -4.70 -26.71
CA LEU A 342 -1.60 -4.00 -27.35
C LEU A 342 -1.90 -2.52 -27.59
N LEU A 343 -3.14 -2.19 -27.95
CA LEU A 343 -3.57 -0.82 -28.15
C LEU A 343 -3.63 -0.05 -26.83
N GLU A 344 -4.11 -0.68 -25.76
CA GLU A 344 -4.09 -0.10 -24.42
C GLU A 344 -2.65 0.14 -23.96
N ASP A 345 -1.75 -0.83 -24.15
CA ASP A 345 -0.33 -0.70 -23.83
C ASP A 345 0.33 0.44 -24.61
N TYR A 346 0.06 0.54 -25.91
CA TYR A 346 0.59 1.61 -26.77
C TYR A 346 0.05 3.00 -26.39
N LEU A 347 -1.22 3.10 -25.99
CA LEU A 347 -1.87 4.35 -25.61
C LEU A 347 -1.67 4.72 -24.13
N THR A 348 -1.05 3.86 -23.32
CA THR A 348 -0.76 4.15 -21.92
C THR A 348 0.46 5.06 -21.83
N PRO A 349 0.37 6.23 -21.17
CA PRO A 349 1.52 7.13 -21.04
C PRO A 349 2.65 6.50 -20.22
N ASP A 350 3.88 6.62 -20.72
CA ASP A 350 5.09 6.06 -20.10
C ASP A 350 5.71 7.02 -19.08
N TYR A 351 5.58 8.33 -19.32
CA TYR A 351 6.21 9.37 -18.51
C TYR A 351 5.20 10.08 -17.61
N PRO A 352 5.50 10.24 -16.31
CA PRO A 352 4.64 10.99 -15.42
C PRO A 352 4.70 12.50 -15.73
N PRO A 353 3.62 13.25 -15.47
CA PRO A 353 3.61 14.71 -15.63
C PRO A 353 4.51 15.39 -14.59
N ILE A 354 4.84 16.66 -14.80
CA ILE A 354 5.54 17.47 -13.79
C ILE A 354 4.50 18.22 -12.96
N ILE A 355 4.63 18.17 -11.64
CA ILE A 355 3.77 18.92 -10.70
C ILE A 355 4.63 19.71 -9.71
N TYR A 356 4.23 20.94 -9.46
CA TYR A 356 4.71 21.78 -8.37
C TYR A 356 3.51 22.20 -7.51
N ALA A 357 3.69 22.21 -6.20
CA ALA A 357 2.67 22.64 -5.26
C ALA A 357 3.27 23.68 -4.30
N THR A 358 2.59 24.81 -4.15
CA THR A 358 2.98 25.88 -3.23
C THR A 358 1.77 26.38 -2.47
N PRO A 359 1.90 26.67 -1.17
CA PRO A 359 0.81 27.28 -0.42
C PRO A 359 0.57 28.69 -0.98
N PHE A 360 -0.69 29.05 -1.25
CA PHE A 360 -1.04 30.33 -1.87
C PHE A 360 -1.63 31.30 -0.85
N GLU A 361 -2.77 30.94 -0.25
CA GLU A 361 -3.44 31.67 0.82
C GLU A 361 -4.06 30.66 1.80
N LEU A 362 -4.53 31.12 2.97
CA LEU A 362 -5.19 30.22 3.91
C LEU A 362 -6.41 29.57 3.24
N GLY A 363 -6.44 28.24 3.23
CA GLY A 363 -7.51 27.49 2.57
C GLY A 363 -7.26 27.17 1.09
N HIS A 364 -6.17 27.65 0.48
CA HIS A 364 -5.87 27.38 -0.93
C HIS A 364 -4.39 27.05 -1.19
N ASN A 365 -4.16 25.99 -1.94
CA ASN A 365 -2.85 25.65 -2.51
C ASN A 365 -2.84 25.91 -4.02
N ALA A 366 -1.75 26.49 -4.53
CA ALA A 366 -1.55 26.67 -5.96
C ALA A 366 -0.71 25.52 -6.50
N LEU A 367 -1.24 24.85 -7.52
CA LEU A 367 -0.58 23.79 -8.27
C LEU A 367 -0.18 24.30 -9.64
N ARG A 368 0.98 23.87 -10.13
CA ARG A 368 1.41 24.04 -11.51
C ARG A 368 1.73 22.67 -12.09
N VAL A 369 1.01 22.29 -13.13
CA VAL A 369 1.16 21.00 -13.80
C VAL A 369 1.58 21.17 -15.26
N THR A 370 2.38 20.23 -15.75
CA THR A 370 2.89 20.18 -17.13
C THR A 370 2.84 18.75 -17.62
N GLN A 371 2.23 18.52 -18.78
CA GLN A 371 2.29 17.22 -19.42
C GLN A 371 3.62 17.07 -20.18
N VAL A 372 4.28 15.92 -20.04
CA VAL A 372 5.56 15.61 -20.71
C VAL A 372 5.39 14.49 -21.72
N ASP A 373 4.48 13.56 -21.46
CA ASP A 373 4.21 12.43 -22.36
C ASP A 373 3.40 12.88 -23.59
N ALA A 374 3.77 12.38 -24.76
CA ALA A 374 3.10 12.70 -26.02
C ALA A 374 1.78 11.96 -26.22
N THR A 375 1.61 10.79 -25.59
CA THR A 375 0.40 9.98 -25.70
C THR A 375 -0.71 10.46 -24.75
N ALA A 376 -0.36 11.22 -23.72
CA ALA A 376 -1.31 11.63 -22.70
C ALA A 376 -2.20 12.80 -23.16
N THR A 377 -3.50 12.68 -22.86
CA THR A 377 -4.54 13.68 -23.17
C THR A 377 -5.03 14.42 -21.94
N ALA A 378 -4.82 13.86 -20.75
CA ALA A 378 -5.22 14.48 -19.49
C ALA A 378 -4.25 14.14 -18.34
N ILE A 379 -4.40 14.86 -17.23
CA ILE A 379 -3.71 14.61 -15.96
C ILE A 379 -4.76 14.47 -14.86
N LYS A 380 -4.74 13.35 -14.13
CA LYS A 380 -5.47 13.19 -12.87
C LYS A 380 -4.60 13.68 -11.71
N ILE A 381 -5.15 14.56 -10.88
CA ILE A 381 -4.46 15.11 -9.71
C ILE A 381 -5.13 14.60 -8.45
N TYR A 382 -4.35 13.95 -7.61
CA TYR A 382 -4.77 13.44 -6.32
C TYR A 382 -4.08 14.19 -5.19
N ARG A 383 -4.72 14.22 -4.02
CA ARG A 383 -4.16 14.80 -2.79
C ARG A 383 -4.30 13.86 -1.62
N LYS A 384 -3.22 13.77 -0.85
CA LYS A 384 -3.14 13.12 0.44
C LYS A 384 -2.75 14.16 1.50
N LYS A 385 -3.54 14.30 2.56
CA LYS A 385 -3.22 15.17 3.70
C LYS A 385 -2.29 14.43 4.64
N VAL A 386 -1.12 14.96 4.93
CA VAL A 386 -0.16 14.28 5.81
C VAL A 386 -0.14 14.99 7.16
N SER A 387 -0.58 14.27 8.17
CA SER A 387 -0.39 14.69 9.56
C SER A 387 0.84 13.98 10.13
N PRO A 388 1.74 14.69 10.83
CA PRO A 388 2.87 14.05 11.50
C PRO A 388 2.41 13.18 12.67
N LEU A 389 1.13 13.30 13.06
CA LEU A 389 0.57 12.78 14.28
C LEU A 389 -0.36 11.59 14.08
N SER A 390 -0.91 11.39 12.88
CA SER A 390 -1.75 10.23 12.64
C SER A 390 -0.84 9.01 12.48
N SER A 391 -0.81 8.15 13.50
CA SER A 391 -0.10 6.85 13.41
C SER A 391 -0.59 6.05 12.20
N VAL A 392 -1.86 6.31 11.83
CA VAL A 392 -2.50 5.94 10.59
C VAL A 392 -2.45 7.13 9.64
N THR A 393 -1.49 7.17 8.73
CA THR A 393 -1.48 8.07 7.55
C THR A 393 -2.51 7.60 6.50
N SER A 394 -3.66 7.08 6.94
CA SER A 394 -4.76 6.50 6.12
C SER A 394 -5.62 7.56 5.43
N THR A 395 -5.10 8.76 5.20
CA THR A 395 -5.75 9.64 4.23
C THR A 395 -5.44 9.07 2.86
N ASN A 396 -6.40 8.33 2.31
CA ASN A 396 -6.34 7.88 0.93
C ASN A 396 -6.18 9.10 0.02
N TYR A 397 -5.50 8.89 -1.11
CA TYR A 397 -5.41 9.89 -2.14
C TYR A 397 -6.83 10.22 -2.66
N GLN A 398 -7.24 11.47 -2.46
CA GLN A 398 -8.52 11.98 -2.97
C GLN A 398 -8.29 12.61 -4.34
N LEU A 399 -9.08 12.22 -5.34
CA LEU A 399 -9.08 12.88 -6.63
C LEU A 399 -9.57 14.33 -6.46
N ILE A 400 -8.77 15.29 -6.90
CA ILE A 400 -9.14 16.71 -6.89
C ILE A 400 -9.80 17.08 -8.21
N GLU A 401 -9.08 16.82 -9.30
CA GLU A 401 -9.49 17.27 -10.64
C GLU A 401 -8.85 16.38 -11.70
N THR A 402 -9.56 16.18 -12.81
CA THR A 402 -9.02 15.63 -14.06
C THR A 402 -8.89 16.77 -15.05
N VAL A 403 -7.65 17.09 -15.42
CA VAL A 403 -7.33 18.27 -16.19
C VAL A 403 -7.00 17.84 -17.62
N PRO A 404 -7.79 18.23 -18.64
CA PRO A 404 -7.41 18.01 -20.03
C PRO A 404 -6.15 18.85 -20.30
N LEU A 405 -5.05 18.16 -20.58
CA LEU A 405 -3.73 18.75 -20.79
C LEU A 405 -2.87 17.79 -21.61
N THR A 406 -2.55 18.21 -22.82
CA THR A 406 -1.58 17.58 -23.72
C THR A 406 -0.20 18.20 -23.54
N ARG A 407 0.82 17.60 -24.16
CA ARG A 407 2.20 18.12 -24.13
C ARG A 407 2.31 19.54 -24.74
N GLU A 408 1.45 19.90 -25.69
CA GLU A 408 1.50 21.17 -26.42
C GLU A 408 0.91 22.33 -25.62
N ASP A 409 0.00 22.06 -24.69
CA ASP A 409 -0.68 23.06 -23.86
C ASP A 409 0.25 23.76 -22.86
N GLY A 410 1.43 23.19 -22.60
CA GLY A 410 2.43 23.76 -21.69
C GLY A 410 2.05 23.63 -20.21
N ASN A 411 2.19 24.72 -19.45
CA ASN A 411 1.97 24.71 -18.00
C ASN A 411 0.59 25.24 -17.65
N LYS A 412 -0.17 24.50 -16.83
CA LYS A 412 -1.48 24.92 -16.32
C LYS A 412 -1.43 25.15 -14.82
N ARG A 413 -2.05 26.25 -14.35
CA ARG A 413 -2.17 26.59 -12.93
C ARG A 413 -3.55 26.20 -12.42
N ILE A 414 -3.59 25.58 -11.25
CA ILE A 414 -4.80 25.10 -10.59
C ILE A 414 -4.79 25.59 -9.14
N LEU A 415 -5.96 25.95 -8.62
CA LEU A 415 -6.13 26.34 -7.22
C LEU A 415 -6.95 25.27 -6.51
N ASP A 416 -6.31 24.56 -5.58
CA ASP A 416 -6.96 23.54 -4.77
C ASP A 416 -7.45 24.15 -3.44
N ARG A 417 -8.76 24.06 -3.17
CA ARG A 417 -9.36 24.51 -1.92
C ARG A 417 -9.20 23.44 -0.84
N VAL A 418 -8.30 23.67 0.10
CA VAL A 418 -7.96 22.73 1.17
C VAL A 418 -7.52 23.44 2.43
N ASN A 419 -7.80 22.84 3.58
CA ASN A 419 -7.15 23.24 4.83
C ASN A 419 -5.63 22.97 4.72
N ASN A 420 -4.87 24.00 4.34
CA ASN A 420 -3.43 23.96 4.14
C ASN A 420 -2.65 24.37 5.40
N THR A 421 -3.25 24.30 6.59
CA THR A 421 -2.50 24.39 7.86
C THR A 421 -1.63 23.14 8.09
N GLN A 422 -1.91 22.06 7.36
CA GLN A 422 -1.17 20.80 7.35
C GLN A 422 -0.46 20.61 6.01
N ASN A 423 0.60 19.78 5.99
CA ASN A 423 1.28 19.44 4.74
C ASN A 423 0.38 18.57 3.87
N CYS A 424 0.42 18.80 2.56
CA CYS A 424 -0.32 18.01 1.58
C CYS A 424 0.65 17.40 0.58
N ILE A 425 0.45 16.14 0.20
CA ILE A 425 1.15 15.52 -0.93
C ILE A 425 0.18 15.50 -2.10
N TYR A 426 0.58 16.15 -3.19
CA TYR A 426 -0.11 16.08 -4.47
C TYR A 426 0.56 15.02 -5.33
N MET A 427 -0.24 14.22 -6.01
CA MET A 427 0.21 13.20 -6.96
C MET A 427 -0.46 13.46 -8.29
N ALA A 428 0.34 13.59 -9.35
CA ALA A 428 -0.14 13.81 -10.71
C ALA A 428 0.17 12.57 -11.56
N ILE A 429 -0.85 12.09 -12.26
CA ILE A 429 -0.79 10.89 -13.09
C ILE A 429 -1.27 11.24 -14.50
N ALA A 430 -0.51 10.82 -15.51
CA ALA A 430 -0.89 11.01 -16.91
C ALA A 430 -2.00 10.02 -17.30
N VAL A 431 -2.94 10.48 -18.11
CA VAL A 431 -4.05 9.68 -18.64
C VAL A 431 -4.03 9.75 -20.16
N GLY A 432 -4.07 8.58 -20.80
CA GLY A 432 -4.12 8.42 -22.26
C GLY A 432 -5.53 8.61 -22.84
N PRO A 433 -5.68 8.54 -24.17
CA PRO A 433 -6.92 8.87 -24.89
C PRO A 433 -8.12 7.99 -24.51
N ARG A 434 -7.88 6.75 -24.07
CA ARG A 434 -8.93 5.78 -23.67
C ARG A 434 -9.14 5.70 -22.16
N GLY A 435 -8.61 6.67 -21.41
CA GLY A 435 -8.65 6.64 -19.94
C GLY A 435 -7.58 5.77 -19.30
N SER A 436 -6.69 5.16 -20.08
CA SER A 436 -5.54 4.38 -19.60
C SER A 436 -4.66 5.26 -18.71
N VAL A 437 -4.33 4.77 -17.52
CA VAL A 437 -3.63 5.53 -16.49
C VAL A 437 -2.16 5.08 -16.47
N SER A 438 -1.24 6.05 -16.54
CA SER A 438 0.20 5.75 -16.44
C SER A 438 0.52 5.12 -15.09
N ALA A 439 1.30 4.05 -15.07
CA ALA A 439 1.74 3.40 -13.83
C ALA A 439 2.62 4.31 -12.95
N ARG A 440 3.36 5.24 -13.57
CA ARG A 440 4.28 6.16 -12.89
C ARG A 440 3.53 7.44 -12.52
N ALA A 441 3.81 7.95 -11.33
CA ALA A 441 3.25 9.22 -10.87
C ALA A 441 4.35 10.19 -10.45
N ARG A 442 4.07 11.49 -10.56
CA ARG A 442 4.92 12.51 -9.95
C ARG A 442 4.27 13.07 -8.72
N ARG A 443 5.05 13.22 -7.65
CA ARG A 443 4.58 13.75 -6.37
C ARG A 443 5.20 15.10 -6.06
N ALA A 444 4.42 15.99 -5.44
CA ALA A 444 4.87 17.27 -4.92
C ALA A 444 4.32 17.47 -3.50
N VAL A 445 5.20 17.77 -2.55
CA VAL A 445 4.79 18.10 -1.19
C VAL A 445 4.55 19.61 -1.12
N CYS A 446 3.33 20.00 -0.78
CA CYS A 446 2.99 21.36 -0.41
C CYS A 446 3.19 21.54 1.09
N GLU A 447 4.07 22.48 1.46
CA GLU A 447 4.25 22.88 2.85
C GLU A 447 2.97 23.52 3.41
N ARG A 448 2.78 23.38 4.72
CA ARG A 448 1.76 24.14 5.43
C ARG A 448 1.90 25.65 5.18
N TYR A 449 0.78 26.31 4.95
CA TYR A 449 0.69 27.76 4.87
C TYR A 449 1.13 28.38 6.20
N ARG A 450 2.07 29.32 6.14
CA ARG A 450 2.52 30.10 7.29
C ARG A 450 2.02 31.52 7.07
N SER A 451 1.00 31.93 7.81
CA SER A 451 0.49 33.30 7.70
C SER A 451 1.61 34.30 8.03
N PRO A 452 1.97 35.22 7.11
CA PRO A 452 3.03 36.19 7.35
C PRO A 452 2.65 37.26 8.39
N LEU A 453 1.35 37.45 8.66
CA LEU A 453 0.82 38.56 9.45
C LEU A 453 0.47 38.21 10.91
N VAL A 454 0.64 36.94 11.32
CA VAL A 454 0.40 36.53 12.71
C VAL A 454 1.63 35.81 13.24
N PRO A 455 2.62 36.52 13.81
CA PRO A 455 3.65 35.90 14.64
C PRO A 455 3.03 35.56 15.99
N LYS A 456 2.04 34.68 16.03
CA LYS A 456 1.37 34.29 17.28
C LYS A 456 0.72 32.92 17.13
N LYS A 457 1.23 31.98 17.93
CA LYS A 457 0.54 30.76 18.40
C LYS A 457 -0.49 30.21 17.41
N ILE A 458 -0.06 29.78 16.22
CA ILE A 458 -0.74 28.63 15.63
C ILE A 458 -0.30 27.48 16.52
N GLU A 459 -1.09 27.26 17.57
CA GLU A 459 -1.11 26.04 18.36
C GLU A 459 -0.87 24.92 17.38
N GLN A 460 0.34 24.37 17.39
CA GLN A 460 0.58 23.19 16.60
C GLN A 460 -0.42 22.20 17.19
N GLU A 461 -1.26 21.59 16.35
CA GLU A 461 -2.18 20.54 16.77
C GLU A 461 -1.42 19.28 17.26
N LEU A 462 -0.20 19.43 17.78
CA LEU A 462 0.52 18.48 18.61
C LEU A 462 -0.23 18.34 19.93
N SER A 463 -1.22 17.46 20.00
CA SER A 463 -1.65 16.89 21.30
C SER A 463 -2.55 15.68 21.09
N HIS A 464 -2.02 14.68 20.41
CA HIS A 464 -2.47 13.30 20.62
C HIS A 464 -1.56 12.63 21.66
N ILE A 465 -1.28 13.34 22.74
CA ILE A 465 -0.78 12.66 23.94
C ILE A 465 -1.98 11.90 24.48
N SER A 466 -1.84 10.59 24.60
CA SER A 466 -2.85 9.76 25.22
C SER A 466 -2.49 9.65 26.70
N ILE A 467 -3.42 10.01 27.57
CA ILE A 467 -3.26 9.92 29.03
C ILE A 467 -4.21 8.81 29.49
N PHE A 468 -3.67 7.84 30.21
CA PHE A 468 -4.40 6.73 30.80
C PHE A 468 -4.28 6.86 32.31
N ALA A 469 -5.39 6.75 33.03
CA ALA A 469 -5.41 6.74 34.49
C ALA A 469 -6.01 5.41 34.95
N GLU A 470 -5.29 4.70 35.80
CA GLU A 470 -5.72 3.42 36.37
C GLU A 470 -5.63 3.49 37.89
N THR A 471 -6.68 3.03 38.55
CA THR A 471 -6.75 2.92 40.00
C THR A 471 -5.86 1.77 40.43
N SER A 472 -4.88 2.07 41.26
CA SER A 472 -4.14 1.10 42.07
C SER A 472 -4.65 1.16 43.51
N GLN A 473 -4.11 0.31 44.38
CA GLN A 473 -4.59 0.14 45.76
C GLN A 473 -4.79 1.47 46.51
N ASP A 474 -3.80 2.36 46.46
CA ASP A 474 -3.76 3.62 47.22
C ASP A 474 -3.46 4.86 46.36
N HIS A 475 -3.27 4.70 45.06
CA HIS A 475 -2.89 5.78 44.14
C HIS A 475 -3.49 5.57 42.75
N VAL A 476 -3.36 6.58 41.90
CA VAL A 476 -3.70 6.45 40.47
C VAL A 476 -2.41 6.29 39.68
N ASN A 477 -2.24 5.21 38.91
CA ASN A 477 -1.14 5.08 37.97
C ASN A 477 -1.50 5.79 36.66
N ILE A 478 -0.73 6.80 36.30
CA ILE A 478 -0.96 7.59 35.09
C ILE A 478 0.06 7.19 34.04
N ARG A 479 -0.40 6.61 32.93
CA ARG A 479 0.44 6.29 31.78
C ARG A 479 0.23 7.33 30.68
N VAL A 480 1.31 7.85 30.12
CA VAL A 480 1.32 8.81 29.03
C VAL A 480 1.99 8.16 27.84
N THR A 481 1.28 8.06 26.72
CA THR A 481 1.79 7.47 25.47
C THR A 481 1.66 8.44 24.30
N ASN A 482 2.19 8.05 23.13
CA ASN A 482 2.17 8.85 21.90
C ASN A 482 2.79 10.26 22.06
N ILE A 483 3.85 10.35 22.87
CA ILE A 483 4.59 11.59 23.11
C ILE A 483 5.21 12.05 21.76
N PRO A 484 4.92 13.28 21.29
CA PRO A 484 5.45 13.76 20.01
C PRO A 484 6.98 13.91 20.05
N GLU A 485 7.63 13.86 18.88
CA GLU A 485 9.04 14.22 18.78
C GLU A 485 9.22 15.74 19.03
N GLY A 486 10.20 16.12 19.85
CA GLY A 486 10.57 17.53 20.04
C GLY A 486 10.69 17.98 21.49
N PRO A 487 9.71 17.67 22.37
CA PRO A 487 9.83 17.94 23.79
C PRO A 487 11.07 17.26 24.38
N CYS A 488 11.76 17.94 25.29
CA CYS A 488 12.88 17.39 26.06
C CYS A 488 12.46 16.89 27.44
N ALA A 489 11.29 17.33 27.93
CA ALA A 489 10.71 16.85 29.17
C ALA A 489 9.17 16.96 29.15
N LEU A 490 8.50 16.26 30.07
CA LEU A 490 7.09 16.46 30.38
C LEU A 490 6.80 16.36 31.87
N TYR A 491 5.66 16.90 32.28
CA TYR A 491 5.08 16.69 33.61
C TYR A 491 3.56 16.54 33.51
N ILE A 492 2.95 15.93 34.52
CA ILE A 492 1.50 15.70 34.57
C ILE A 492 0.90 16.60 35.65
N THR A 493 -0.23 17.21 35.34
CA THR A 493 -1.00 18.03 36.28
C THR A 493 -2.30 17.33 36.65
N ALA A 494 -2.67 17.35 37.92
CA ALA A 494 -3.94 16.84 38.44
C ALA A 494 -4.77 17.99 39.03
N THR A 495 -6.02 18.12 38.58
CA THR A 495 -7.01 19.06 39.11
C THR A 495 -8.13 18.28 39.77
N ASP A 496 -8.44 18.56 41.04
CA ASP A 496 -9.57 17.94 41.73
C ASP A 496 -10.88 18.61 41.29
N MET A 497 -11.73 17.85 40.59
CA MET A 497 -13.01 18.31 40.05
C MET A 497 -14.19 18.10 41.00
N THR A 498 -13.96 17.47 42.16
CA THR A 498 -15.01 17.06 43.11
C THR A 498 -15.55 18.24 43.90
N SER A 499 -14.65 19.07 44.41
CA SER A 499 -14.99 20.36 45.02
C SER A 499 -14.88 21.44 43.96
N ARG A 500 -15.89 22.31 43.80
CA ARG A 500 -15.71 23.54 43.01
C ARG A 500 -14.47 24.25 43.55
N PRO A 501 -13.43 24.46 42.73
CA PRO A 501 -12.28 25.21 43.18
C PRO A 501 -12.79 26.61 43.55
N LEU A 502 -12.57 27.04 44.80
CA LEU A 502 -12.74 28.43 45.15
C LEU A 502 -11.70 29.16 44.31
N VAL A 503 -12.13 29.80 43.22
CA VAL A 503 -11.28 30.62 42.34
C VAL A 503 -10.56 31.65 43.22
N ARG A 504 -9.39 31.30 43.75
CA ARG A 504 -8.56 32.17 44.56
C ARG A 504 -7.60 32.86 43.61
N ASN A 505 -8.01 34.03 43.13
CA ASN A 505 -7.11 35.07 42.61
C ASN A 505 -6.03 34.59 41.62
N GLY A 506 -6.41 33.95 40.52
CA GLY A 506 -5.51 33.72 39.38
C GLY A 506 -4.39 32.68 39.59
N LEU A 507 -4.34 31.99 40.73
CA LEU A 507 -3.50 30.80 40.90
C LEU A 507 -4.16 29.61 40.20
N LYS A 508 -3.38 28.88 39.41
CA LYS A 508 -3.83 27.68 38.72
C LYS A 508 -4.07 26.57 39.76
N ASP A 509 -5.31 26.08 39.90
CA ASP A 509 -5.73 25.05 40.86
C ASP A 509 -5.31 23.61 40.47
N TYR A 510 -4.11 23.42 39.95
CA TYR A 510 -3.56 22.08 39.67
C TYR A 510 -2.33 21.81 40.52
N ARG A 511 -2.16 20.54 40.89
CA ARG A 511 -0.90 20.03 41.46
C ARG A 511 -0.12 19.27 40.38
N ILE A 512 1.20 19.35 40.42
CA ILE A 512 2.05 18.49 39.58
C ILE A 512 2.09 17.10 40.23
N VAL A 513 1.85 16.06 39.45
CA VAL A 513 1.88 14.67 39.91
C VAL A 513 3.33 14.27 40.16
N GLY A 514 3.57 13.56 41.26
CA GLY A 514 4.90 13.11 41.69
C GLY A 514 5.18 13.49 43.14
N ARG A 515 5.79 12.57 43.90
CA ARG A 515 6.07 12.76 45.34
C ARG A 515 7.30 13.61 45.58
N LEU A 516 8.35 13.39 44.80
CA LEU A 516 9.60 14.13 44.85
C LEU A 516 9.72 15.05 43.63
N PRO A 517 10.45 16.17 43.73
CA PRO A 517 10.71 17.03 42.56
C PRO A 517 11.35 16.29 41.38
N SER A 518 12.14 15.24 41.64
CA SER A 518 12.73 14.36 40.61
C SER A 518 11.69 13.55 39.83
N ASP A 519 10.55 13.24 40.47
CA ASP A 519 9.50 12.39 39.92
C ASP A 519 8.41 13.22 39.22
N GLN A 520 8.48 14.54 39.34
CA GLN A 520 7.50 15.47 38.77
C GLN A 520 7.82 15.80 37.30
N ILE A 521 9.10 15.80 36.92
CA ILE A 521 9.55 16.15 35.57
C ILE A 521 10.28 14.97 34.96
N HIS A 522 9.71 14.41 33.89
CA HIS A 522 10.29 13.28 33.17
C HIS A 522 11.01 13.74 31.92
N THR A 523 12.31 13.44 31.81
CA THR A 523 13.09 13.71 30.60
C THR A 523 12.67 12.79 29.46
N ILE A 524 12.36 13.36 28.31
CA ILE A 524 11.96 12.63 27.10
C ILE A 524 13.19 12.46 26.22
N ASN A 525 13.48 11.21 25.86
CA ASN A 525 14.48 10.89 24.85
C ASN A 525 13.82 10.18 23.67
N SER A 526 14.59 9.91 22.60
CA SER A 526 14.09 9.23 21.39
C SER A 526 13.62 7.78 21.62
N LYS A 527 13.83 7.21 22.82
CA LYS A 527 13.40 5.87 23.23
C LYS A 527 12.20 5.90 24.18
N SER A 528 11.81 7.06 24.71
CA SER A 528 10.67 7.23 25.62
C SER A 528 9.36 7.07 24.83
N ILE A 529 8.87 5.83 24.71
CA ILE A 529 7.60 5.53 24.04
C ILE A 529 6.44 5.84 24.98
N ASP A 530 6.56 5.39 26.24
CA ASP A 530 5.57 5.54 27.29
C ASP A 530 6.24 6.04 28.58
N ILE A 531 5.50 6.81 29.38
CA ILE A 531 5.92 7.28 30.70
C ILE A 531 4.82 6.96 31.70
N GLU A 532 5.16 6.30 32.79
CA GLU A 532 4.24 5.96 33.88
C GLU A 532 4.59 6.78 35.12
N VAL A 533 3.57 7.40 35.72
CA VAL A 533 3.70 8.32 36.84
C VAL A 533 2.63 7.99 37.87
N PRO A 534 3.00 7.50 39.06
CA PRO A 534 2.05 7.22 40.13
C PRO A 534 1.64 8.52 40.85
N ASP A 535 0.34 8.65 41.09
CA ASP A 535 -0.26 9.79 41.76
C ASP A 535 -0.81 9.41 43.14
N TYR A 536 0.01 9.60 44.17
CA TYR A 536 -0.33 9.33 45.57
C TYR A 536 -1.15 10.43 46.25
N GLY A 537 -1.33 11.61 45.61
CA GLY A 537 -2.04 12.74 46.22
C GLY A 537 -3.56 12.68 46.04
N VAL A 538 -4.09 11.52 45.69
CA VAL A 538 -5.51 11.29 45.42
C VAL A 538 -6.29 11.00 46.71
N LYS A 539 -7.54 11.45 46.74
CA LYS A 539 -8.47 11.26 47.84
C LYS A 539 -9.58 10.33 47.40
N ASP A 540 -10.00 9.46 48.32
CA ASP A 540 -11.05 8.49 48.03
C ASP A 540 -12.38 9.17 47.69
N ASN A 541 -13.07 8.69 46.65
CA ASN A 541 -14.31 9.25 46.09
C ASN A 541 -14.18 10.64 45.45
N HIS A 542 -12.97 11.00 45.00
CA HIS A 542 -12.73 12.23 44.24
C HIS A 542 -12.55 11.95 42.75
N VAL A 543 -12.93 12.93 41.91
CA VAL A 543 -12.75 12.95 40.47
C VAL A 543 -11.60 13.90 40.14
N TYR A 544 -10.61 13.39 39.41
CA TYR A 544 -9.43 14.13 38.98
C TYR A 544 -9.44 14.36 37.47
N GLU A 545 -9.07 15.55 37.04
CA GLU A 545 -8.72 15.84 35.65
C GLU A 545 -7.20 15.83 35.51
N TYR A 546 -6.68 14.90 34.72
CA TYR A 546 -5.27 14.78 34.39
C TYR A 546 -4.97 15.46 33.04
N ARG A 547 -3.92 16.27 33.02
CA ARG A 547 -3.39 16.89 31.79
C ARG A 547 -1.88 16.71 31.73
N CYS A 548 -1.34 16.60 30.53
CA CYS A 548 0.10 16.49 30.31
C CYS A 548 0.64 17.83 29.81
N VAL A 549 1.78 18.27 30.33
CA VAL A 549 2.47 19.47 29.87
C VAL A 549 3.83 19.08 29.30
N LEU A 550 4.04 19.41 28.04
CA LEU A 550 5.29 19.19 27.31
C LEU A 550 6.20 20.40 27.43
N ILE A 551 7.49 20.16 27.69
CA ILE A 551 8.54 21.17 27.73
C ILE A 551 9.47 20.97 26.53
N TYR A 552 9.61 22.00 25.71
CA TYR A 552 10.51 22.00 24.55
C TYR A 552 11.89 22.58 24.88
N PRO A 553 12.93 22.28 24.08
CA PRO A 553 14.30 22.79 24.30
C PRO A 553 14.44 24.32 24.38
N ASN A 554 13.47 25.06 23.85
CA ASN A 554 13.41 26.52 23.94
C ASN A 554 12.71 27.04 25.20
N GLY A 555 12.37 26.16 26.14
CA GLY A 555 11.62 26.48 27.36
C GLY A 555 10.13 26.72 27.14
N LYS A 556 9.60 26.53 25.92
CA LYS A 556 8.16 26.64 25.66
C LYS A 556 7.43 25.46 26.31
N GLU A 557 6.37 25.76 27.05
CA GLU A 557 5.44 24.76 27.57
C GLU A 557 4.18 24.65 26.69
N GLU A 558 3.68 23.44 26.50
CA GLU A 558 2.46 23.15 25.74
C GLU A 558 1.61 22.12 26.49
N ILE A 559 0.35 22.49 26.78
CA ILE A 559 -0.60 21.65 27.51
C ILE A 559 -1.33 20.75 26.52
N SER A 560 -1.52 19.47 26.85
CA SER A 560 -2.30 18.53 26.07
C SER A 560 -3.75 19.00 25.90
N LYS A 561 -4.31 18.89 24.68
CA LYS A 561 -5.74 19.12 24.43
C LYS A 561 -6.61 17.99 24.99
N ILE A 562 -6.09 16.76 24.97
CA ILE A 562 -6.74 15.60 25.58
C ILE A 562 -6.51 15.66 27.08
N THR A 563 -7.59 15.47 27.83
CA THR A 563 -7.61 15.39 29.29
C THR A 563 -8.26 14.08 29.68
N GLU A 564 -7.76 13.45 30.75
CA GLU A 564 -8.34 12.22 31.29
C GLU A 564 -9.09 12.54 32.58
N LEU A 565 -10.38 12.20 32.63
CA LEU A 565 -11.20 12.36 33.83
C LEU A 565 -11.30 11.02 34.55
N HIS A 566 -10.68 10.93 35.72
CA HIS A 566 -10.63 9.71 36.49
C HIS A 566 -11.23 9.89 37.87
N GLU A 567 -12.25 9.11 38.20
CA GLU A 567 -12.76 9.00 39.55
C GLU A 567 -12.00 7.92 40.30
N PHE A 568 -11.31 8.31 41.37
CA PHE A 568 -10.53 7.44 42.23
C PHE A 568 -11.38 6.91 43.39
N LYS A 569 -11.39 5.58 43.56
CA LYS A 569 -11.96 4.87 44.70
C LYS A 569 -10.98 3.79 45.14
N LYS A 570 -10.70 3.67 46.43
CA LYS A 570 -9.71 2.71 46.94
C LYS A 570 -10.11 1.26 46.64
N GLU A 571 -9.20 0.51 46.03
CA GLU A 571 -9.45 -0.85 45.54
C GLU A 571 -9.56 -1.88 46.68
N TYR A 572 -8.84 -1.69 47.80
CA TYR A 572 -8.78 -2.67 48.90
C TYR A 572 -10.17 -3.00 49.49
N VAL A 573 -11.03 -1.99 49.64
CA VAL A 573 -12.41 -2.16 50.13
C VAL A 573 -13.29 -2.89 49.10
N ALA A 574 -12.90 -2.85 47.83
CA ALA A 574 -13.65 -3.43 46.72
C ALA A 574 -13.33 -4.91 46.51
N GLN A 575 -12.05 -5.29 46.57
CA GLN A 575 -11.60 -6.68 46.42
C GLN A 575 -12.11 -7.57 47.55
N GLU A 576 -12.28 -7.01 48.75
CA GLU A 576 -12.93 -7.72 49.84
C GLU A 576 -14.41 -8.00 49.56
N ARG A 577 -15.07 -7.30 48.63
CA ARG A 577 -16.52 -7.42 48.34
C ARG A 577 -16.85 -8.20 47.07
N ALA A 578 -15.99 -8.13 46.07
CA ALA A 578 -16.21 -8.82 44.79
C ALA A 578 -14.87 -9.19 44.14
N ILE A 579 -14.88 -10.27 43.37
CA ILE A 579 -13.78 -10.71 42.52
C ILE A 579 -14.22 -10.51 41.07
N LEU A 580 -13.39 -9.86 40.25
CA LEU A 580 -13.61 -9.67 38.82
C LEU A 580 -12.58 -10.46 38.04
N ASN A 581 -13.07 -11.41 37.26
CA ASN A 581 -12.32 -12.22 36.31
C ASN A 581 -12.73 -11.82 34.88
N LEU A 582 -11.74 -11.73 34.00
CA LEU A 582 -11.96 -11.53 32.57
C LEU A 582 -11.38 -12.74 31.87
N ASP A 583 -12.19 -13.42 31.07
CA ASP A 583 -11.73 -14.55 30.28
C ASP A 583 -11.04 -14.08 28.99
N ASP A 584 -10.50 -15.04 28.23
CA ASP A 584 -9.70 -14.78 27.05
C ASP A 584 -10.46 -13.94 26.00
N LEU A 585 -9.82 -12.84 25.60
CA LEU A 585 -10.32 -11.96 24.57
C LEU A 585 -10.14 -12.58 23.19
N THR A 586 -11.22 -12.65 22.42
CA THR A 586 -11.19 -13.09 21.02
C THR A 586 -11.54 -11.94 20.09
N VAL A 587 -10.76 -11.79 19.03
CA VAL A 587 -11.01 -10.85 17.94
C VAL A 587 -11.42 -11.65 16.71
N ARG A 588 -12.58 -11.35 16.14
CA ARG A 588 -13.08 -11.99 14.92
C ARG A 588 -13.31 -10.94 13.85
N ALA A 589 -13.11 -11.33 12.60
CA ALA A 589 -13.55 -10.58 11.43
C ALA A 589 -14.59 -11.45 10.72
N ASP A 590 -15.75 -10.88 10.39
CA ASP A 590 -16.72 -11.57 9.53
C ASP A 590 -16.29 -11.50 8.04
N ASP A 591 -17.04 -12.19 7.18
CA ASP A 591 -16.77 -12.23 5.72
C ASP A 591 -16.87 -10.84 5.06
N GLU A 592 -17.58 -9.90 5.69
CA GLU A 592 -17.74 -8.51 5.25
C GLU A 592 -16.64 -7.57 5.80
N SER A 593 -15.63 -8.12 6.48
CA SER A 593 -14.55 -7.37 7.15
C SER A 593 -15.02 -6.49 8.32
N ASN A 594 -16.21 -6.72 8.86
CA ASN A 594 -16.62 -6.13 10.13
C ASN A 594 -15.88 -6.85 11.27
N LEU A 595 -15.26 -6.05 12.12
CA LEU A 595 -14.50 -6.52 13.26
C LEU A 595 -15.42 -6.62 14.48
N SER A 596 -15.30 -7.73 15.20
CA SER A 596 -15.93 -7.93 16.51
C SER A 596 -14.90 -8.35 17.55
N ILE A 597 -15.09 -7.85 18.77
CA ILE A 597 -14.33 -8.26 19.94
C ILE A 597 -15.30 -8.88 20.93
N THR A 598 -14.95 -10.06 21.45
CA THR A 598 -15.74 -10.71 22.49
C THR A 598 -14.84 -11.19 23.62
N PHE A 599 -15.31 -11.02 24.85
CA PHE A 599 -14.70 -11.58 26.06
C PHE A 599 -15.79 -11.78 27.10
N GLU A 600 -15.58 -12.70 28.03
CA GLU A 600 -16.53 -12.96 29.11
C GLU A 600 -16.17 -12.11 30.34
N ILE A 601 -17.19 -11.46 30.90
CA ILE A 601 -17.07 -10.69 32.13
C ILE A 601 -17.71 -11.53 33.23
N ASN A 602 -16.87 -11.98 34.16
CA ASN A 602 -17.29 -12.84 35.25
C ASN A 602 -16.94 -12.18 36.59
N ALA A 603 -17.95 -11.81 37.38
CA ALA A 603 -17.71 -11.37 38.76
C ALA A 603 -18.59 -12.07 39.78
N GLU A 604 -17.99 -12.32 40.93
CA GLU A 604 -18.63 -12.99 42.06
C GLU A 604 -18.49 -12.13 43.31
N LEU A 605 -19.56 -12.08 44.12
CA LEU A 605 -19.49 -11.48 45.45
C LEU A 605 -18.74 -12.42 46.39
N THR A 606 -17.83 -11.87 47.17
CA THR A 606 -17.22 -12.57 48.29
C THR A 606 -18.22 -12.71 49.43
N ASP A 607 -17.92 -13.54 50.44
CA ASP A 607 -18.77 -13.66 51.63
C ASP A 607 -18.99 -12.31 52.34
N VAL A 608 -17.98 -11.43 52.36
CA VAL A 608 -18.10 -10.07 52.93
C VAL A 608 -19.03 -9.20 52.09
N GLY A 609 -18.94 -9.27 50.76
CA GLY A 609 -19.86 -8.57 49.86
C GLY A 609 -21.30 -9.06 50.02
N ILE A 610 -21.50 -10.37 50.15
CA ILE A 610 -22.81 -10.99 50.41
C ILE A 610 -23.36 -10.48 51.75
N ASN A 611 -22.56 -10.52 52.82
CA ASN A 611 -22.99 -10.04 54.14
C ASN A 611 -23.39 -8.56 54.10
N LEU A 612 -22.63 -7.72 53.38
CA LEU A 612 -22.99 -6.31 53.20
C LEU A 612 -24.35 -6.12 52.51
N VAL A 613 -24.63 -6.91 51.47
CA VAL A 613 -25.91 -6.91 50.76
C VAL A 613 -27.04 -7.36 51.69
N LEU A 614 -26.80 -8.40 52.49
CA LEU A 614 -27.78 -8.92 53.46
C LEU A 614 -28.05 -7.93 54.60
N ASP A 615 -27.01 -7.28 55.11
CA ASP A 615 -27.13 -6.24 56.14
C ASP A 615 -27.94 -5.05 55.62
N SER A 616 -27.74 -4.68 54.35
CA SER A 616 -28.51 -3.61 53.70
C SER A 616 -29.99 -4.01 53.54
N LEU A 617 -30.26 -5.24 53.07
CA LEU A 617 -31.62 -5.79 52.97
C LEU A 617 -32.32 -5.87 54.33
N SER A 618 -31.61 -6.30 55.38
CA SER A 618 -32.11 -6.35 56.75
C SER A 618 -32.43 -4.93 57.26
N ALA A 619 -31.54 -3.96 57.00
CA ALA A 619 -31.76 -2.56 57.36
C ALA A 619 -32.95 -1.93 56.60
N ALA A 620 -33.24 -2.42 55.39
CA ALA A 620 -34.40 -2.03 54.59
C ALA A 620 -35.71 -2.70 55.03
N GLY A 621 -35.68 -3.59 56.04
CA GLY A 621 -36.86 -4.26 56.58
C GLY A 621 -37.34 -5.46 55.75
N VAL A 622 -36.49 -6.03 54.89
CA VAL A 622 -36.80 -7.28 54.18
C VAL A 622 -36.76 -8.44 55.17
N GLY A 623 -37.84 -9.22 55.25
CA GLY A 623 -38.04 -10.24 56.28
C GLY A 623 -36.92 -11.29 56.33
N THR A 624 -36.59 -11.75 57.54
CA THR A 624 -35.50 -12.70 57.85
C THR A 624 -35.58 -14.01 57.06
N ASN A 625 -36.77 -14.46 56.70
CA ASN A 625 -36.97 -15.66 55.88
C ASN A 625 -36.36 -15.51 54.48
N PHE A 626 -36.42 -14.31 53.89
CA PHE A 626 -35.88 -14.02 52.55
C PHE A 626 -34.34 -13.99 52.54
N VAL A 627 -33.73 -13.56 53.65
CA VAL A 627 -32.27 -13.55 53.85
C VAL A 627 -31.70 -14.96 53.79
N SER A 628 -32.39 -15.94 54.42
CA SER A 628 -31.94 -17.34 54.43
C SER A 628 -32.02 -18.01 53.05
N GLU A 629 -33.03 -17.68 52.25
CA GLU A 629 -33.16 -18.18 50.87
C GLU A 629 -32.10 -17.58 49.94
N ILE A 630 -31.81 -16.28 50.09
CA ILE A 630 -30.75 -15.60 49.34
C ILE A 630 -29.36 -16.17 49.69
N GLN A 631 -29.12 -16.50 50.96
CA GLN A 631 -27.88 -17.18 51.37
C GLN A 631 -27.75 -18.58 50.75
N ALA A 632 -28.86 -19.30 50.58
CA ALA A 632 -28.87 -20.62 49.96
C ALA A 632 -28.68 -20.57 48.44
N ASP A 633 -29.12 -19.49 47.78
CA ASP A 633 -29.08 -19.32 46.32
C ASP A 633 -28.22 -18.12 45.89
N ARG A 634 -26.90 -18.24 46.17
CA ARG A 634 -25.89 -17.21 45.87
C ARG A 634 -25.87 -16.80 44.39
N SER A 635 -26.27 -17.68 43.48
CA SER A 635 -26.36 -17.40 42.04
C SER A 635 -27.29 -16.23 41.71
N LYS A 636 -28.37 -16.04 42.47
CA LYS A 636 -29.31 -14.92 42.23
C LYS A 636 -28.69 -13.55 42.48
N LEU A 637 -27.68 -13.47 43.34
CA LEU A 637 -26.98 -12.23 43.67
C LEU A 637 -26.03 -11.76 42.55
N SER A 638 -25.66 -12.63 41.61
CA SER A 638 -24.85 -12.25 40.43
C SER A 638 -25.52 -11.15 39.60
N SER A 639 -26.85 -11.09 39.59
CA SER A 639 -27.64 -10.07 38.89
C SER A 639 -27.52 -8.66 39.49
N ILE A 640 -27.01 -8.54 40.72
CA ILE A 640 -26.79 -7.28 41.43
C ILE A 640 -25.49 -6.60 40.93
N LEU A 641 -24.56 -7.40 40.41
CA LEU A 641 -23.35 -6.90 39.78
C LEU A 641 -23.66 -6.49 38.35
N SER A 642 -23.17 -5.31 37.99
CA SER A 642 -23.20 -4.80 36.63
C SER A 642 -21.85 -4.17 36.30
N PHE A 643 -21.56 -4.04 35.02
CA PHE A 643 -20.25 -3.66 34.54
C PHE A 643 -20.36 -2.45 33.65
N TRP A 644 -19.65 -1.39 34.00
CA TRP A 644 -19.51 -0.26 33.11
C TRP A 644 -18.28 -0.47 32.23
N VAL A 645 -18.51 -0.65 30.94
CA VAL A 645 -17.45 -0.93 29.98
C VAL A 645 -17.10 0.34 29.23
N LEU A 646 -15.85 0.76 29.35
CA LEU A 646 -15.28 1.87 28.58
C LEU A 646 -14.32 1.29 27.56
N ARG A 647 -14.36 1.78 26.32
CA ARG A 647 -13.39 1.45 25.29
C ARG A 647 -12.50 2.64 25.04
N GLN A 648 -11.19 2.44 25.12
CA GLN A 648 -10.21 3.48 24.88
C GLN A 648 -9.29 3.08 23.73
N ASP A 649 -9.15 3.94 22.73
CA ASP A 649 -8.20 3.73 21.63
C ASP A 649 -6.79 4.14 22.08
N SER A 650 -5.85 3.19 22.08
CA SER A 650 -4.48 3.41 22.55
C SER A 650 -3.70 4.44 21.72
N ILE A 651 -4.16 4.77 20.52
CA ILE A 651 -3.54 5.72 19.60
C ILE A 651 -4.15 7.11 19.77
N SER A 652 -5.48 7.21 19.69
CA SER A 652 -6.13 8.52 19.77
C SER A 652 -6.26 9.01 21.22
N GLY A 653 -6.20 8.11 22.21
CA GLY A 653 -6.46 8.39 23.61
C GLY A 653 -7.94 8.66 23.93
N VAL A 654 -8.82 8.58 22.93
CA VAL A 654 -10.25 8.83 23.12
C VAL A 654 -10.88 7.65 23.86
N THR A 655 -11.58 7.97 24.94
CA THR A 655 -12.38 7.02 25.73
C THR A 655 -13.85 7.15 25.36
N GLU A 656 -14.45 6.04 24.97
CA GLU A 656 -15.84 5.92 24.54
C GLU A 656 -16.60 5.02 25.52
N ASP A 657 -17.86 5.36 25.78
CA ASP A 657 -18.71 4.65 26.73
C ASP A 657 -19.51 3.56 26.01
N MET A 658 -19.21 2.29 26.29
CA MET A 658 -19.93 1.13 25.72
C MET A 658 -21.21 0.81 26.50
N GLY A 659 -21.51 1.54 27.57
CA GLY A 659 -22.67 1.36 28.41
C GLY A 659 -22.47 0.35 29.56
N ILE A 660 -23.60 0.00 30.18
CA ILE A 660 -23.64 -0.92 31.31
C ILE A 660 -24.06 -2.30 30.82
N HIS A 661 -23.30 -3.32 31.19
CA HIS A 661 -23.47 -4.72 30.81
C HIS A 661 -23.69 -5.58 32.06
N LEU A 662 -24.31 -6.73 31.88
CA LEU A 662 -24.48 -7.74 32.94
C LEU A 662 -23.37 -8.78 32.85
N ASN A 663 -23.35 -9.69 33.82
CA ASN A 663 -22.44 -10.83 33.83
C ASN A 663 -22.62 -11.71 32.57
N GLY A 664 -21.52 -12.20 32.01
CA GLY A 664 -21.50 -13.06 30.82
C GLY A 664 -20.76 -12.45 29.63
N LEU A 665 -21.14 -12.89 28.42
CA LEU A 665 -20.44 -12.55 27.18
C LEU A 665 -20.67 -11.10 26.78
N PHE A 666 -19.59 -10.32 26.78
CA PHE A 666 -19.56 -8.99 26.17
C PHE A 666 -19.20 -9.10 24.68
N VAL A 667 -19.89 -8.30 23.85
CA VAL A 667 -19.68 -8.24 22.40
C VAL A 667 -19.58 -6.78 21.96
N ASP A 668 -18.44 -6.42 21.37
CA ASP A 668 -18.23 -5.16 20.63
C ASP A 668 -18.27 -5.46 19.13
N ASP A 669 -19.49 -5.48 18.57
CA ASP A 669 -19.79 -5.60 17.14
C ASP A 669 -20.46 -4.33 16.57
N LEU A 670 -20.72 -4.28 15.27
CA LEU A 670 -21.32 -3.12 14.61
C LEU A 670 -22.68 -2.71 15.22
N ALA A 671 -23.50 -3.69 15.63
CA ALA A 671 -24.82 -3.45 16.19
C ALA A 671 -24.73 -2.82 17.60
N SER A 672 -23.88 -3.37 18.46
CA SER A 672 -23.57 -2.84 19.79
C SER A 672 -23.00 -1.42 19.72
N ARG A 673 -22.10 -1.16 18.77
CA ARG A 673 -21.47 0.15 18.55
C ARG A 673 -22.48 1.20 18.11
N THR A 674 -23.33 0.86 17.14
CA THR A 674 -24.40 1.74 16.65
C THR A 674 -25.38 2.06 17.77
N LYS A 675 -25.73 1.08 18.62
CA LYS A 675 -26.59 1.28 19.78
C LYS A 675 -25.95 2.18 20.85
N ALA A 676 -24.65 2.04 21.09
CA ALA A 676 -23.91 2.87 22.05
C ALA A 676 -23.52 4.25 21.51
N GLY A 677 -23.55 4.45 20.19
CA GLY A 677 -23.11 5.68 19.53
C GLY A 677 -21.59 5.89 19.55
N VAL A 678 -20.82 4.80 19.49
CA VAL A 678 -19.35 4.80 19.54
C VAL A 678 -18.76 4.56 18.14
N SER A 679 -17.49 4.93 17.93
CA SER A 679 -16.81 4.76 16.64
C SER A 679 -16.56 3.31 16.25
N ASP A 680 -16.24 3.03 14.98
CA ASP A 680 -15.91 1.66 14.55
C ASP A 680 -14.49 1.22 14.94
N LEU A 681 -14.31 -0.09 15.07
CA LEU A 681 -12.99 -0.71 15.25
C LEU A 681 -12.18 -0.56 13.97
N LEU A 682 -10.92 -0.13 14.10
CA LEU A 682 -10.02 0.09 12.99
C LEU A 682 -8.90 -0.96 12.99
N SER A 683 -8.70 -1.59 11.83
CA SER A 683 -7.65 -2.58 11.63
C SER A 683 -6.26 -2.05 12.02
N GLY A 684 -5.49 -2.87 12.75
CA GLY A 684 -4.14 -2.51 13.19
C GLY A 684 -4.08 -1.54 14.36
N ARG A 685 -5.22 -1.13 14.92
CA ARG A 685 -5.28 -0.37 16.18
C ARG A 685 -5.30 -1.30 17.39
N LYS A 686 -4.96 -0.71 18.53
CA LYS A 686 -5.09 -1.33 19.85
C LYS A 686 -6.18 -0.60 20.61
N TYR A 687 -7.06 -1.36 21.23
CA TYR A 687 -8.14 -0.86 22.06
C TYR A 687 -8.01 -1.46 23.44
N ARG A 688 -8.10 -0.62 24.47
CA ARG A 688 -8.13 -1.04 25.86
C ARG A 688 -9.57 -0.95 26.35
N TYR A 689 -10.10 -2.07 26.83
CA TYR A 689 -11.41 -2.12 27.48
C TYR A 689 -11.18 -2.01 28.98
N ILE A 690 -11.81 -1.02 29.61
CA ILE A 690 -11.74 -0.78 31.05
C ILE A 690 -13.11 -1.16 31.61
N ILE A 691 -13.13 -2.22 32.42
CA ILE A 691 -14.33 -2.79 33.03
C ILE A 691 -14.37 -2.32 34.48
N LYS A 692 -15.37 -1.51 34.82
CA LYS A 692 -15.60 -0.99 36.17
C LYS A 692 -16.78 -1.72 36.79
N VAL A 693 -16.57 -2.35 37.94
CA VAL A 693 -17.64 -3.08 38.64
C VAL A 693 -18.55 -2.09 39.37
N LEU A 694 -19.84 -2.25 39.13
CA LEU A 694 -20.93 -1.53 39.77
C LEU A 694 -21.71 -2.51 40.64
N LEU A 695 -21.76 -2.24 41.94
CA LEU A 695 -22.61 -2.94 42.88
C LEU A 695 -23.91 -2.16 43.04
N ARG A 696 -25.02 -2.76 42.63
CA ARG A 696 -26.34 -2.17 42.85
C ARG A 696 -26.69 -2.27 44.34
N SER A 697 -27.29 -1.22 44.91
CA SER A 697 -27.89 -1.38 46.24
C SER A 697 -29.14 -2.24 46.11
N PRO A 698 -29.32 -3.29 46.93
CA PRO A 698 -30.48 -4.16 46.84
C PRO A 698 -31.80 -3.37 46.93
N GLU A 699 -31.83 -2.27 47.68
CA GLU A 699 -32.99 -1.40 47.84
C GLU A 699 -33.36 -0.66 46.55
N SER A 700 -32.38 -0.38 45.69
CA SER A 700 -32.62 0.25 44.39
C SER A 700 -33.24 -0.71 43.37
N LEU A 701 -33.32 -2.02 43.66
CA LEU A 701 -34.15 -2.96 42.88
C LEU A 701 -35.64 -2.66 43.05
N PHE A 702 -36.03 -2.01 44.16
CA PHE A 702 -37.41 -1.71 44.50
C PHE A 702 -37.70 -0.20 44.34
N THR A 703 -37.70 0.29 43.10
CA THR A 703 -37.89 1.73 42.80
C THR A 703 -39.22 2.31 43.26
N GLY A 704 -40.24 1.46 43.49
CA GLY A 704 -41.54 1.84 44.03
C GLY A 704 -41.76 1.49 45.51
N ALA A 705 -40.78 0.88 46.19
CA ALA A 705 -40.92 0.56 47.60
C ALA A 705 -40.83 1.83 48.43
N ALA A 706 -41.85 2.02 49.26
CA ALA A 706 -41.92 3.10 50.20
C ALA A 706 -42.03 2.52 51.61
N SER A 707 -41.18 3.01 52.50
CA SER A 707 -41.14 2.63 53.89
C SER A 707 -41.97 3.62 54.69
N THR A 708 -43.07 3.16 55.30
CA THR A 708 -43.81 3.95 56.29
C THR A 708 -43.03 4.01 57.59
N THR A 709 -42.51 5.20 57.92
CA THR A 709 -41.84 5.46 59.20
C THR A 709 -42.75 6.31 60.06
N ILE A 710 -42.89 5.95 61.34
CA ILE A 710 -43.57 6.79 62.33
C ILE A 710 -42.50 7.69 62.95
N ASP A 711 -42.69 9.01 62.83
CA ASP A 711 -41.88 9.96 63.57
C ASP A 711 -42.23 9.84 65.06
N LEU A 712 -41.25 9.46 65.89
CA LEU A 712 -41.44 9.18 67.31
C LEU A 712 -41.83 10.43 68.12
N GLU A 713 -41.46 11.63 67.66
CA GLU A 713 -41.80 12.88 68.36
C GLU A 713 -43.19 13.40 67.97
N THR A 714 -43.53 13.33 66.68
CA THR A 714 -44.81 13.89 66.18
C THR A 714 -45.92 12.85 66.05
N SER A 715 -45.61 11.56 66.22
CA SER A 715 -46.48 10.41 65.96
C SER A 715 -47.09 10.38 64.56
N ARG A 716 -46.55 11.17 63.61
CA ARG A 716 -47.04 11.21 62.23
C ARG A 716 -46.36 10.12 61.42
N THR A 717 -47.16 9.35 60.70
CA THR A 717 -46.69 8.41 59.68
C THR A 717 -46.28 9.17 58.42
N PHE A 718 -45.05 8.99 58.00
CA PHE A 718 -44.55 9.49 56.72
C PHE A 718 -44.09 8.33 55.85
N GLU A 719 -44.43 8.40 54.57
CA GLU A 719 -44.01 7.44 53.57
C GLU A 719 -42.69 7.91 52.94
N LYS A 720 -41.62 7.14 53.13
CA LYS A 720 -40.29 7.45 52.58
C LYS A 720 -40.00 6.55 51.39
N LEU A 721 -39.78 7.15 50.22
CA LEU A 721 -39.27 6.43 49.06
C LEU A 721 -37.87 5.88 49.37
N VAL A 722 -37.76 4.56 49.49
CA VAL A 722 -36.52 3.89 49.90
C VAL A 722 -35.39 4.22 48.92
N ALA A 723 -35.68 4.23 47.62
CA ALA A 723 -34.71 4.56 46.56
C ALA A 723 -34.05 5.95 46.69
N LYS A 724 -34.67 6.92 47.37
CA LYS A 724 -34.11 8.26 47.57
C LYS A 724 -33.12 8.31 48.74
N TYR A 725 -33.46 7.65 49.84
CA TYR A 725 -32.68 7.70 51.08
C TYR A 725 -31.58 6.63 51.12
N PHE A 726 -31.79 5.49 50.48
CA PHE A 726 -30.85 4.37 50.38
C PHE A 726 -30.11 4.34 49.03
N ASN A 727 -30.09 5.46 48.30
CA ASN A 727 -29.24 5.60 47.13
C ASN A 727 -27.77 5.50 47.56
N PRO A 728 -26.90 4.74 46.85
CA PRO A 728 -25.47 4.67 47.15
C PRO A 728 -24.82 6.06 47.31
N TYR A 729 -25.25 7.05 46.54
CA TYR A 729 -24.79 8.43 46.65
C TYR A 729 -25.17 9.08 47.99
N THR A 730 -26.42 8.88 48.44
CA THR A 730 -26.90 9.40 49.75
C THR A 730 -26.13 8.74 50.89
N LEU A 731 -25.94 7.42 50.83
CA LEU A 731 -25.27 6.66 51.89
C LEU A 731 -23.78 7.01 51.99
N THR A 732 -23.10 7.21 50.85
CA THR A 732 -21.66 7.49 50.82
C THR A 732 -21.33 8.96 51.09
N ARG A 733 -22.15 9.91 50.61
CA ARG A 733 -21.85 11.35 50.71
C ARG A 733 -22.71 12.09 51.73
N GLY A 734 -23.67 11.43 52.37
CA GLY A 734 -24.63 12.06 53.29
C GLY A 734 -25.48 13.15 52.63
N THR A 735 -25.54 13.20 51.30
CA THR A 735 -26.25 14.22 50.54
C THR A 735 -27.39 13.60 49.75
N LEU A 736 -28.61 14.06 50.01
CA LEU A 736 -29.79 13.58 49.30
C LEU A 736 -29.78 14.10 47.86
N PRO A 737 -29.86 13.22 46.85
CA PRO A 737 -30.07 13.65 45.48
C PRO A 737 -31.40 14.39 45.36
N SER A 738 -31.47 15.35 44.42
CA SER A 738 -32.75 16.00 44.11
C SER A 738 -33.79 14.94 43.74
N THR A 739 -35.07 15.19 44.03
CA THR A 739 -36.13 14.24 43.69
C THR A 739 -36.14 13.92 42.19
N SER A 740 -35.79 14.88 41.33
CA SER A 740 -35.57 14.66 39.90
C SER A 740 -34.41 13.71 39.60
N ALA A 741 -33.23 13.90 40.19
CA ALA A 741 -32.07 13.01 40.00
C ALA A 741 -32.30 11.61 40.59
N ALA A 742 -32.97 11.53 41.74
CA ALA A 742 -33.35 10.27 42.38
C ALA A 742 -34.35 9.47 41.54
N LEU A 743 -35.25 10.14 40.81
CA LEU A 743 -36.23 9.53 39.91
C LEU A 743 -35.72 9.40 38.45
N GLY A 744 -34.45 9.76 38.18
CA GLY A 744 -33.86 9.67 36.84
C GLY A 744 -34.27 10.77 35.84
N PHE A 745 -34.93 11.83 36.28
CA PHE A 745 -35.29 12.97 35.44
C PHE A 745 -34.07 13.89 35.19
N LYS A 746 -33.67 13.95 33.92
CA LYS A 746 -32.40 14.47 33.38
C LYS A 746 -32.16 15.98 33.61
N VAL A 747 -30.99 16.33 34.17
CA VAL A 747 -30.17 17.47 33.71
C VAL A 747 -28.72 16.98 33.60
N ALA A 748 -28.16 17.01 32.40
CA ALA A 748 -26.81 16.50 32.12
C ALA A 748 -25.75 17.37 32.81
N SER A 749 -25.09 16.82 33.83
CA SER A 749 -23.89 17.39 34.43
C SER A 749 -22.66 16.61 33.95
N ARG A 750 -21.54 17.31 33.68
CA ARG A 750 -20.25 16.66 33.37
C ARG A 750 -19.62 15.94 34.57
N ILE A 751 -20.16 16.11 35.77
CA ILE A 751 -19.54 15.70 37.04
C ILE A 751 -20.30 14.57 37.75
N THR A 752 -21.60 14.39 37.44
CA THR A 752 -22.46 13.39 38.08
C THR A 752 -23.03 12.46 37.03
N SER A 753 -22.84 11.16 37.24
CA SER A 753 -23.15 10.15 36.25
C SER A 753 -24.65 10.05 35.94
N ARG A 754 -24.97 9.73 34.67
CA ARG A 754 -26.32 9.74 34.08
C ARG A 754 -27.23 8.59 34.53
N SER A 755 -26.71 7.59 35.25
CA SER A 755 -27.43 6.37 35.64
C SER A 755 -27.32 6.10 37.13
N GLN A 756 -28.39 5.63 37.78
CA GLN A 756 -28.33 5.18 39.18
C GLN A 756 -27.30 4.05 39.38
N PHE A 757 -27.10 3.21 38.36
CA PHE A 757 -26.13 2.10 38.39
C PHE A 757 -24.70 2.59 38.60
N SER A 758 -24.30 3.66 37.91
CA SER A 758 -22.95 4.20 38.02
C SER A 758 -22.60 4.80 39.39
N LEU A 759 -23.61 5.09 40.23
CA LEU A 759 -23.38 5.53 41.61
C LEU A 759 -22.91 4.37 42.51
N GLY A 760 -23.18 3.12 42.10
CA GLY A 760 -22.79 1.89 42.80
C GLY A 760 -21.35 1.43 42.55
N ARG A 761 -20.49 2.26 41.94
CA ARG A 761 -19.09 1.86 41.65
C ARG A 761 -18.34 1.53 42.94
N ILE A 762 -17.77 0.34 43.03
CA ILE A 762 -17.07 -0.14 44.24
C ILE A 762 -15.56 0.13 44.24
N GLY A 763 -14.98 0.58 43.12
CA GLY A 763 -13.53 0.82 42.98
C GLY A 763 -12.75 -0.38 42.46
N LEU A 764 -13.42 -1.51 42.17
CA LEU A 764 -12.85 -2.65 41.47
C LEU A 764 -12.88 -2.39 39.96
N GLU A 765 -11.71 -2.36 39.34
CA GLU A 765 -11.57 -2.25 37.90
C GLU A 765 -10.51 -3.20 37.36
N ARG A 766 -10.74 -3.69 36.14
CA ARG A 766 -9.79 -4.46 35.35
C ARG A 766 -9.79 -3.93 33.94
N SER A 767 -8.69 -4.15 33.24
CA SER A 767 -8.59 -3.80 31.84
C SER A 767 -8.03 -4.92 31.01
N ILE A 768 -8.47 -5.00 29.76
CA ILE A 768 -8.00 -5.97 28.78
C ILE A 768 -7.69 -5.26 27.47
N GLU A 769 -6.56 -5.59 26.85
CA GLU A 769 -6.12 -4.97 25.60
C GLU A 769 -6.41 -5.88 24.41
N ALA A 770 -7.19 -5.37 23.46
CA ALA A 770 -7.43 -5.99 22.17
C ALA A 770 -6.48 -5.38 21.12
N THR A 771 -5.70 -6.22 20.46
CA THR A 771 -4.98 -5.81 19.25
C THR A 771 -5.75 -6.29 18.03
N ILE A 772 -6.28 -5.35 17.24
CA ILE A 772 -6.99 -5.71 16.02
C ILE A 772 -5.96 -6.15 14.97
N PRO A 773 -6.04 -7.40 14.47
CA PRO A 773 -5.14 -7.84 13.42
C PRO A 773 -5.39 -7.00 12.17
N CYS A 774 -4.32 -6.45 11.61
CA CYS A 774 -4.33 -5.88 10.26
C CYS A 774 -3.71 -6.94 9.35
N GLN A 775 -4.55 -7.60 8.55
CA GLN A 775 -4.03 -8.42 7.45
C GLN A 775 -3.47 -7.47 6.40
N ARG A 776 -2.19 -7.15 6.53
CA ARG A 776 -1.49 -6.25 5.61
C ARG A 776 -1.65 -6.75 4.19
N CYS A 777 -1.92 -5.81 3.29
CA CYS A 777 -1.95 -6.06 1.86
C CYS A 777 -0.68 -6.82 1.40
N ARG A 778 -0.87 -7.89 0.62
CA ARG A 778 0.20 -8.74 0.07
C ARG A 778 0.19 -8.67 -1.44
N ILE A 779 1.39 -8.73 -2.02
CA ILE A 779 1.56 -8.84 -3.47
C ILE A 779 1.42 -10.31 -3.89
N SER A 780 0.73 -10.54 -4.99
CA SER A 780 0.51 -11.84 -5.64
C SER A 780 0.75 -11.73 -7.16
N ASN A 781 0.90 -12.87 -7.84
CA ASN A 781 1.03 -12.97 -9.29
C ASN A 781 2.10 -12.06 -9.94
N VAL A 782 3.24 -11.86 -9.27
CA VAL A 782 4.33 -11.06 -9.83
C VAL A 782 4.93 -11.80 -11.02
N SER A 783 4.95 -11.16 -12.18
CA SER A 783 5.62 -11.69 -13.36
C SER A 783 6.31 -10.58 -14.14
N ALA A 784 7.39 -10.95 -14.82
CA ALA A 784 8.16 -10.07 -15.67
C ALA A 784 8.23 -10.72 -17.06
N MET A 785 7.93 -9.98 -18.12
CA MET A 785 7.94 -10.46 -19.50
C MET A 785 8.41 -9.39 -20.48
N LYS A 786 8.85 -9.82 -21.65
CA LYS A 786 9.13 -8.93 -22.79
C LYS A 786 7.83 -8.58 -23.51
N THR A 787 7.62 -7.29 -23.78
CA THR A 787 6.59 -6.79 -24.70
C THR A 787 7.05 -6.94 -26.15
N GLY A 788 6.14 -6.77 -27.11
CA GLY A 788 6.46 -6.95 -28.54
C GLY A 788 7.51 -5.98 -29.08
N ASP A 789 7.65 -4.82 -28.44
CA ASP A 789 8.68 -3.80 -28.72
C ASP A 789 9.97 -4.00 -27.91
N ASN A 790 10.16 -5.22 -27.36
CA ASN A 790 11.32 -5.64 -26.59
C ASN A 790 11.53 -4.87 -25.27
N ARG A 791 10.50 -4.23 -24.73
CA ARG A 791 10.55 -3.63 -23.39
C ARG A 791 10.25 -4.67 -22.31
N ASN A 792 10.79 -4.44 -21.12
CA ASN A 792 10.53 -5.28 -19.95
C ASN A 792 9.28 -4.75 -19.24
N MET A 793 8.22 -5.55 -19.23
CA MET A 793 6.99 -5.27 -18.49
C MET A 793 6.94 -6.13 -17.22
N ILE A 794 6.63 -5.49 -16.10
CA ILE A 794 6.45 -6.12 -14.80
C ILE A 794 5.00 -5.93 -14.41
N GLN A 795 4.32 -7.02 -14.07
CA GLN A 795 2.92 -7.01 -13.65
C GLN A 795 2.73 -7.76 -12.34
N TRP A 796 1.79 -7.30 -11.52
CA TRP A 796 1.45 -7.92 -10.24
C TRP A 796 0.00 -7.60 -9.86
N SER A 797 -0.55 -8.41 -8.94
CA SER A 797 -1.83 -8.16 -8.31
C SER A 797 -1.65 -8.01 -6.80
N ILE A 798 -2.63 -7.40 -6.13
CA ILE A 798 -2.66 -7.33 -4.66
C ILE A 798 -3.82 -8.12 -4.08
N THR A 799 -3.60 -8.66 -2.89
CA THR A 799 -4.64 -9.29 -2.06
C THR A 799 -4.71 -8.56 -0.72
N GLY A 800 -5.91 -8.17 -0.29
CA GLY A 800 -6.15 -7.38 0.93
C GLY A 800 -6.55 -5.93 0.63
N ASN A 801 -6.49 -5.07 1.64
CA ASN A 801 -6.95 -3.68 1.52
C ASN A 801 -5.96 -2.81 0.73
N GLN A 802 -6.33 -2.42 -0.49
CA GLN A 802 -5.54 -1.55 -1.37
C GLN A 802 -5.23 -0.17 -0.79
N ASN A 803 -6.11 0.33 0.08
CA ASN A 803 -5.96 1.64 0.73
C ASN A 803 -4.79 1.69 1.72
N GLU A 804 -4.32 0.52 2.16
CA GLU A 804 -3.13 0.44 3.01
C GLU A 804 -1.84 0.70 2.24
N VAL A 805 -1.83 0.54 0.92
CA VAL A 805 -0.63 0.76 0.09
C VAL A 805 -0.60 2.23 -0.36
N ASP A 806 0.52 2.92 -0.18
CA ASP A 806 0.73 4.26 -0.74
C ASP A 806 1.22 4.18 -2.19
N HIS A 807 2.22 3.32 -2.41
CA HIS A 807 2.86 3.10 -3.69
C HIS A 807 3.62 1.78 -3.70
N PHE A 808 4.07 1.34 -4.86
CA PHE A 808 5.00 0.22 -4.99
C PHE A 808 6.36 0.72 -5.43
N LEU A 809 7.40 0.03 -4.98
CA LEU A 809 8.75 0.14 -5.50
C LEU A 809 9.02 -1.09 -6.35
N VAL A 810 9.34 -0.86 -7.62
CA VAL A 810 9.80 -1.92 -8.52
C VAL A 810 11.31 -1.87 -8.54
N MET A 811 11.91 -2.95 -8.05
CA MET A 811 13.35 -3.14 -7.97
C MET A 811 13.80 -4.04 -9.11
N ALA A 812 15.02 -3.80 -9.59
CA ALA A 812 15.71 -4.69 -10.51
C ALA A 812 17.10 -5.01 -9.97
N VAL A 813 17.53 -6.26 -10.12
CA VAL A 813 18.90 -6.71 -9.91
C VAL A 813 19.53 -6.94 -11.27
N TYR A 814 20.58 -6.18 -11.56
CA TYR A 814 21.35 -6.31 -12.80
C TYR A 814 22.84 -6.33 -12.47
N GLN A 815 23.56 -7.36 -12.95
CA GLN A 815 24.99 -7.58 -12.66
C GLN A 815 25.31 -7.54 -11.15
N GLY A 816 24.42 -8.10 -10.32
CA GLY A 816 24.56 -8.13 -8.86
C GLY A 816 24.28 -6.79 -8.17
N VAL A 817 23.89 -5.74 -8.90
CA VAL A 817 23.49 -4.44 -8.34
C VAL A 817 21.98 -4.34 -8.33
N LYS A 818 21.40 -4.19 -7.14
CA LYS A 818 19.97 -3.99 -6.95
C LYS A 818 19.62 -2.50 -6.90
N SER A 819 18.60 -2.08 -7.63
CA SER A 819 18.15 -0.68 -7.68
C SER A 819 16.67 -0.55 -7.93
N THR A 820 16.06 0.55 -7.47
CA THR A 820 14.71 0.94 -7.87
C THR A 820 14.70 1.36 -9.33
N VAL A 821 13.90 0.69 -10.18
CA VAL A 821 13.66 1.07 -11.59
C VAL A 821 12.45 1.99 -11.75
N ALA A 822 11.43 1.81 -10.90
CA ALA A 822 10.22 2.62 -10.94
C ALA A 822 9.55 2.71 -9.56
N SER A 823 8.85 3.83 -9.32
CA SER A 823 7.82 3.94 -8.28
C SER A 823 6.45 4.05 -8.94
N THR A 824 5.52 3.17 -8.55
CA THR A 824 4.17 3.14 -9.11
C THR A 824 3.14 3.46 -8.05
N HIS A 825 2.06 4.15 -8.42
CA HIS A 825 1.00 4.48 -7.47
C HIS A 825 0.10 3.28 -7.18
N ASN A 826 -0.65 3.31 -6.08
CA ASN A 826 -1.60 2.25 -5.72
C ASN A 826 -2.98 2.39 -6.39
N ILE A 827 -3.23 3.39 -7.23
CA ILE A 827 -4.55 3.63 -7.85
C ILE A 827 -4.80 2.62 -8.99
N SER A 828 -5.80 1.76 -8.83
CA SER A 828 -6.26 0.76 -9.81
C SER A 828 -7.68 0.34 -9.43
N ASP A 829 -8.57 0.15 -10.41
CA ASP A 829 -9.94 -0.30 -10.15
C ASP A 829 -10.02 -1.83 -9.99
N THR A 830 -9.03 -2.56 -10.51
CA THR A 830 -9.01 -4.04 -10.53
C THR A 830 -8.06 -4.65 -9.50
N GLY A 831 -7.21 -3.84 -8.86
CA GLY A 831 -6.11 -4.33 -8.01
C GLY A 831 -4.95 -4.97 -8.80
N ASN A 832 -4.99 -4.89 -10.13
CA ASN A 832 -3.90 -5.30 -11.00
C ASN A 832 -3.07 -4.07 -11.39
N TYR A 833 -1.76 -4.27 -11.49
CA TYR A 833 -0.79 -3.24 -11.80
C TYR A 833 0.20 -3.77 -12.82
N LYS A 834 0.63 -2.89 -13.72
CA LYS A 834 1.69 -3.14 -14.69
C LYS A 834 2.62 -1.93 -14.76
N VAL A 835 3.90 -2.14 -15.03
CA VAL A 835 4.85 -1.07 -15.31
C VAL A 835 5.86 -1.51 -16.35
N ILE A 836 6.25 -0.56 -17.21
CA ILE A 836 7.32 -0.76 -18.18
C ILE A 836 8.63 -0.20 -17.61
N ASP A 837 9.68 -1.01 -17.64
CA ASP A 837 11.02 -0.60 -17.25
C ASP A 837 11.71 0.11 -18.42
N LEU A 838 11.73 1.44 -18.40
CA LEU A 838 12.37 2.23 -19.44
C LEU A 838 13.92 2.21 -19.38
N ASP A 839 14.51 1.62 -18.35
CA ASP A 839 15.93 1.78 -18.03
C ASP A 839 16.77 0.57 -18.43
N LEU A 840 16.28 -0.64 -18.16
CA LEU A 840 16.98 -1.89 -18.47
C LEU A 840 16.34 -2.67 -19.63
N SER A 841 15.28 -2.15 -20.26
CA SER A 841 14.58 -2.83 -21.37
C SER A 841 15.49 -3.29 -22.51
N GLY A 842 16.54 -2.53 -22.83
CA GLY A 842 17.49 -2.86 -23.91
C GLY A 842 18.80 -3.47 -23.44
N GLU A 843 18.97 -3.71 -22.15
CA GLU A 843 20.27 -4.14 -21.60
C GLU A 843 20.42 -5.65 -21.67
N LEU A 844 21.64 -6.09 -21.98
CA LEU A 844 21.97 -7.51 -22.18
C LEU A 844 22.23 -8.21 -20.86
N GLY A 845 21.77 -9.46 -20.74
CA GLY A 845 21.95 -10.32 -19.57
C GLY A 845 20.67 -10.57 -18.79
N SER A 846 20.81 -11.25 -17.65
CA SER A 846 19.70 -11.57 -16.76
C SER A 846 19.35 -10.39 -15.85
N ILE A 847 18.08 -10.00 -15.84
CA ILE A 847 17.53 -8.97 -14.98
C ILE A 847 16.47 -9.62 -14.10
N GLU A 848 16.70 -9.61 -12.80
CA GLU A 848 15.73 -10.10 -11.81
C GLU A 848 14.90 -8.93 -11.31
N TYR A 849 13.57 -9.03 -11.39
CA TYR A 849 12.67 -7.99 -10.89
C TYR A 849 12.04 -8.40 -9.58
N SER A 850 11.79 -7.43 -8.71
CA SER A 850 10.97 -7.64 -7.51
C SER A 850 10.13 -6.41 -7.21
N VAL A 851 9.03 -6.61 -6.49
CA VAL A 851 8.10 -5.54 -6.13
C VAL A 851 7.96 -5.50 -4.62
N ILE A 852 8.02 -4.29 -4.06
CA ILE A 852 7.88 -4.02 -2.62
C ILE A 852 6.70 -3.06 -2.45
N PRO A 853 5.64 -3.42 -1.70
CA PRO A 853 4.59 -2.48 -1.38
C PRO A 853 5.08 -1.54 -0.28
N VAL A 854 4.87 -0.24 -0.46
CA VAL A 854 5.11 0.78 0.56
C VAL A 854 3.76 1.16 1.13
N PHE A 855 3.55 0.90 2.40
CA PHE A 855 2.27 1.18 3.04
C PHE A 855 2.07 2.68 3.29
N SER A 856 0.83 3.08 3.56
CA SER A 856 0.44 4.45 3.87
C SER A 856 1.22 5.02 5.06
N ASP A 857 1.68 4.19 6.00
CA ASP A 857 2.58 4.52 7.12
C ASP A 857 4.07 4.63 6.75
N TYR A 858 4.39 4.53 5.46
CA TYR A 858 5.73 4.49 4.88
C TYR A 858 6.61 3.34 5.39
N THR A 859 6.01 2.29 5.96
CA THR A 859 6.71 1.01 6.20
C THR A 859 6.71 0.16 4.93
N TYR A 860 7.73 -0.66 4.77
CA TYR A 860 7.83 -1.59 3.65
C TYR A 860 7.13 -2.90 4.00
N GLY A 861 6.42 -3.48 3.03
CA GLY A 861 5.93 -4.85 3.10
C GLY A 861 6.96 -5.86 2.59
N THR A 862 6.48 -7.09 2.43
CA THR A 862 7.31 -8.20 1.94
C THR A 862 7.64 -7.99 0.47
N GLU A 863 8.93 -8.11 0.13
CA GLU A 863 9.40 -8.12 -1.24
C GLU A 863 9.02 -9.43 -1.93
N VAL A 864 8.46 -9.34 -3.14
CA VAL A 864 8.09 -10.50 -3.95
C VAL A 864 8.83 -10.42 -5.29
N SER A 865 9.60 -11.46 -5.61
CA SER A 865 10.41 -11.53 -6.83
C SER A 865 9.64 -12.14 -7.99
N ALA A 866 9.85 -11.62 -9.19
CA ALA A 866 9.41 -12.19 -10.45
C ALA A 866 10.45 -13.19 -10.99
N ALA A 867 10.08 -13.96 -12.02
CA ALA A 867 11.06 -14.67 -12.83
C ALA A 867 12.03 -13.69 -13.52
N SER A 868 13.29 -14.08 -13.66
CA SER A 868 14.30 -13.26 -14.34
C SER A 868 13.98 -13.14 -15.83
N ILE A 869 14.11 -11.92 -16.37
CA ILE A 869 14.13 -11.72 -17.82
C ILE A 869 15.59 -11.80 -18.26
N THR A 870 15.92 -12.81 -19.03
CA THR A 870 17.23 -12.87 -19.68
C THR A 870 17.11 -12.26 -21.07
N THR A 871 17.71 -11.08 -21.23
CA THR A 871 17.88 -10.46 -22.55
C THR A 871 19.22 -10.93 -23.08
N ASP A 872 19.29 -12.19 -23.46
CA ASP A 872 20.45 -12.64 -24.21
C ASP A 872 20.29 -12.18 -25.66
N SER A 873 21.41 -11.90 -26.31
CA SER A 873 21.46 -11.88 -27.79
C SER A 873 21.31 -13.28 -28.38
N GLU A 874 20.87 -14.26 -27.57
CA GLU A 874 20.81 -15.66 -27.93
C GLU A 874 19.97 -15.84 -29.18
N GLU A 875 20.63 -16.42 -30.19
CA GLU A 875 19.94 -17.04 -31.28
C GLU A 875 18.96 -18.07 -30.70
N PRO A 876 17.72 -18.17 -31.20
CA PRO A 876 16.89 -19.31 -30.89
C PRO A 876 17.69 -20.57 -31.21
N ILE A 877 17.80 -21.46 -30.24
CA ILE A 877 18.57 -22.69 -30.39
C ILE A 877 17.80 -23.61 -31.35
N PHE A 878 18.00 -23.44 -32.65
CA PHE A 878 17.70 -24.46 -33.64
C PHE A 878 18.70 -25.58 -33.39
N ARG A 879 18.33 -26.58 -32.57
CA ARG A 879 19.15 -27.78 -32.38
C ARG A 879 19.30 -28.44 -33.75
N ILE A 880 20.46 -28.26 -34.39
CA ILE A 880 20.89 -29.10 -35.49
C ILE A 880 21.05 -30.49 -34.88
N ALA A 881 20.08 -31.38 -35.12
CA ALA A 881 20.29 -32.80 -34.88
C ALA A 881 21.51 -33.19 -35.72
N THR A 882 22.61 -33.49 -35.04
CA THR A 882 23.82 -34.07 -35.62
C THR A 882 23.54 -35.48 -36.07
#